data_AF-V4B8A6-F1
#
_entry.id   AF-V4B8A6-F1
#
_cell.length_a   1.000
_cell.length_b   1.000
_cell.length_c   1.000
_cell.angle_alpha   90.00
_cell.angle_beta   90.00
_cell.angle_gamma   90.00
#
_symmetry.space_group_name_H-M   'P 1'
#
loop_
_entity.id
_entity.type
_entity.pdbx_description
1 polymer ?
#
loop_
_entity_poly.entity_id
_entity_poly.type
_entity_poly.pdbx_seq_one_letter_code
_entity_poly.pdbx_strand_id
1 'polypeptide(L)'
;MDPTRILLLISFLYYVSCEEISFESGVSFETVEQSKIPNSAEYDDVENTGSYLFDAEVNNNKKKRLSLGVPVDYFKSLNSRYFRAHPDFMPCVQKVITSLQNQGKNLRVVSGYQTKSDTNNGNSIEDRYARSGTGIKLKYQPGVTGDLKDIAAAALKKCPVHFERLQRNLGVVLGNGYVHLHMTSTENAALHVSLNGISGMTDAELQSWALNQIDAGLDPVGSPDCSKITGLDNGGFYPSGVTTPQEAIGDVDIPISREVPEDFKRLVQYQGRNIEFVNNERTAAWCGIVGNNCLDCREKPLGNSLNQRCAARLMSQRMYNVLISLQKLVRANGDKLKVEQAFDEKYAGHVADFDATSLYTEGRLVKVTRSVNPSLANYKKLTQWAICSKADFVQNNGDHVLIGVKKMYGRIAQKIEFPLVPLLRVEPPQAKKDMYSLPNGFTVEDEEDYPLIDSSSQEDLEIALDTPLSLFMSKDPNVRYLRLHPLIADCYSQIVYHLNKHNKATVYSKTTFLTDPKINVDVVRGFMSTEEQQLKLAPSDRRYNTMTLGTGFEIKYSSNNTVERPLYTLVKQAVDYCGPLFNDGVKEEMGVGLYQDKIFVDMRSDFDVWTKASNQLPEGKTLSDYREDMLQRFELAVDNRIVDPDNLERACILANHPGLQHADFNHEHTEHVKRRRRAAPEPDDCVPVSDTEFCTSTLKHRQTEVDHIWTELTRKWLYRNETEVREALEGCFLACGTCLTGTIYEDKVEDCNNFLHWVPFDLMNDAPGITNIFPRDSMYLRGRACSHGHCIEDAPLFHLVASSAEAIYRPDPEMSVENELYPQAENPSPVFELLHRIYTIHASGTVKFWVRDENDMLSLLSPLQDAMLYNKNVTDVEVFVLEKSKMDAVDSVIQSAVADWSSSGCPKVTREIIAPSKVLPLPEDVGKRSPHSAVREEIINHYTSWEARWANMEI
;
A
#
# COMPACT_ATOMS: atom_id res chain seq x y z
N MET A 1 -1.29 -57.36 17.81
CA MET A 1 -0.24 -56.34 17.64
C MET A 1 1.01 -57.07 17.18
N ASP A 2 1.47 -56.78 15.97
CA ASP A 2 2.48 -57.53 15.24
C ASP A 2 3.90 -56.99 15.56
N PRO A 3 4.84 -57.81 16.08
CA PRO A 3 6.20 -57.38 16.45
C PRO A 3 6.99 -56.79 15.27
N THR A 4 6.58 -57.11 14.04
CA THR A 4 7.25 -56.69 12.80
C THR A 4 6.99 -55.21 12.47
N ARG A 5 5.91 -54.61 12.98
CA ARG A 5 5.65 -53.16 12.82
C ARG A 5 6.41 -52.28 13.81
N ILE A 6 6.84 -52.83 14.96
CA ILE A 6 7.63 -52.10 15.95
C ILE A 6 9.09 -51.96 15.48
N LEU A 7 9.64 -52.96 14.79
CA LEU A 7 10.98 -52.86 14.20
C LEU A 7 11.06 -51.85 13.04
N LEU A 8 10.00 -51.71 12.23
CA LEU A 8 9.93 -50.71 11.15
C LEU A 8 9.75 -49.27 11.68
N LEU A 9 9.03 -49.09 12.80
CA LEU A 9 8.90 -47.80 13.49
C LEU A 9 10.17 -47.39 14.25
N ILE A 10 10.94 -48.34 14.78
CA ILE A 10 12.22 -48.05 15.45
C ILE A 10 13.34 -47.76 14.42
N SER A 11 13.27 -48.31 13.20
CA SER A 11 14.20 -47.92 12.12
C SER A 11 13.89 -46.56 11.47
N PHE A 12 12.67 -46.03 11.59
CA PHE A 12 12.35 -44.67 11.17
C PHE A 12 12.65 -43.60 12.23
N LEU A 13 12.86 -43.99 13.49
CA LEU A 13 13.25 -43.08 14.59
C LEU A 13 14.77 -42.86 14.71
N TYR A 14 15.57 -43.40 13.78
CA TYR A 14 17.01 -43.14 13.65
C TYR A 14 17.38 -42.41 12.34
N TYR A 15 16.44 -41.70 11.72
CA TYR A 15 16.82 -40.59 10.83
C TYR A 15 17.30 -39.44 11.69
N VAL A 16 18.59 -39.49 12.06
CA VAL A 16 19.33 -38.32 12.52
C VAL A 16 19.22 -37.32 11.38
N SER A 17 18.52 -36.21 11.59
CA SER A 17 18.49 -35.11 10.64
C SER A 17 19.92 -34.63 10.45
N CYS A 18 20.54 -34.94 9.31
CA CYS A 18 21.75 -34.24 8.90
C CYS A 18 21.36 -32.78 8.67
N GLU A 19 21.99 -31.86 9.41
CA GLU A 19 21.80 -30.42 9.20
C GLU A 19 22.33 -30.07 7.82
N GLU A 20 21.53 -29.40 7.00
CA GLU A 20 21.91 -28.92 5.68
C GLU A 20 22.41 -27.47 5.79
N ILE A 21 23.64 -27.22 5.33
CA ILE A 21 24.29 -25.91 5.40
C ILE A 21 24.42 -25.31 4.00
N SER A 22 23.82 -24.14 3.81
CA SER A 22 23.86 -23.37 2.57
C SER A 22 25.06 -22.43 2.51
N PHE A 23 25.70 -22.35 1.34
CA PHE A 23 26.78 -21.40 1.05
C PHE A 23 26.33 -20.32 0.06
N GLU A 24 27.05 -19.18 0.00
CA GLU A 24 26.76 -18.04 -0.88
C GLU A 24 26.77 -18.39 -2.39
N SER A 25 27.29 -19.56 -2.76
CA SER A 25 27.17 -20.11 -4.11
C SER A 25 25.74 -20.54 -4.50
N GLY A 26 24.79 -20.53 -3.55
CA GLY A 26 23.45 -21.11 -3.72
C GLY A 26 23.43 -22.63 -3.60
N VAL A 27 24.51 -23.21 -3.08
CA VAL A 27 24.68 -24.66 -2.96
C VAL A 27 24.69 -25.07 -1.50
N SER A 28 23.93 -26.12 -1.21
CA SER A 28 23.79 -26.69 0.12
C SER A 28 24.52 -28.02 0.26
N PHE A 29 25.00 -28.29 1.48
CA PHE A 29 25.78 -29.47 1.83
C PHE A 29 25.23 -30.08 3.13
N GLU A 30 25.04 -31.39 3.12
CA GLU A 30 24.69 -32.15 4.32
C GLU A 30 25.91 -32.30 5.23
N THR A 31 25.74 -31.97 6.50
CA THR A 31 26.78 -32.12 7.52
C THR A 31 27.01 -33.59 7.89
N VAL A 32 28.25 -33.90 8.23
CA VAL A 32 28.68 -35.23 8.69
C VAL A 32 29.05 -35.15 10.16
N GLU A 33 28.44 -36.00 10.98
CA GLU A 33 28.78 -36.09 12.39
C GLU A 33 30.18 -36.73 12.54
N GLN A 34 31.11 -35.98 13.13
CA GLN A 34 32.51 -36.38 13.24
C GLN A 34 32.71 -37.69 14.04
N SER A 35 31.85 -37.96 15.02
CA SER A 35 31.86 -39.20 15.82
C SER A 35 31.61 -40.46 14.99
N LYS A 36 30.99 -40.32 13.81
CA LYS A 36 30.54 -41.42 12.95
C LYS A 36 31.50 -41.76 11.81
N ILE A 37 32.59 -41.03 11.65
CA ILE A 37 33.56 -41.28 10.57
C ILE A 37 34.83 -41.99 11.06
N PRO A 38 35.45 -42.86 10.23
CA PRO A 38 36.75 -43.45 10.54
C PRO A 38 37.83 -42.35 10.71
N ASN A 39 38.75 -42.56 11.64
CA ASN A 39 39.86 -41.63 11.94
C ASN A 39 39.37 -40.19 12.25
N SER A 40 38.30 -40.05 13.05
CA SER A 40 37.68 -38.76 13.38
C SER A 40 38.66 -37.64 13.81
N ALA A 41 39.71 -37.97 14.57
CA ALA A 41 40.75 -37.03 15.01
C ALA A 41 41.59 -36.41 13.87
N GLU A 42 41.53 -37.00 12.67
CA GLU A 42 42.14 -36.46 11.45
C GLU A 42 41.45 -35.16 11.01
N TYR A 43 40.17 -35.02 11.41
CA TYR A 43 39.23 -34.00 10.99
C TYR A 43 38.80 -33.09 12.15
N ASP A 44 39.64 -32.87 13.16
CA ASP A 44 39.31 -31.99 14.30
C ASP A 44 39.28 -30.51 13.90
N ASP A 45 38.30 -29.77 14.43
CA ASP A 45 38.32 -28.30 14.46
C ASP A 45 39.21 -27.83 15.62
N VAL A 46 40.52 -27.80 15.38
CA VAL A 46 41.54 -27.59 16.42
C VAL A 46 41.55 -26.19 17.04
N GLU A 47 40.98 -25.21 16.35
CA GLU A 47 40.84 -23.84 16.87
C GLU A 47 39.43 -23.58 17.41
N ASN A 48 38.53 -24.57 17.41
CA ASN A 48 37.13 -24.39 17.78
C ASN A 48 36.47 -23.21 17.03
N THR A 49 36.62 -23.23 15.71
CA THR A 49 36.10 -22.18 14.84
C THR A 49 34.61 -22.32 14.59
N GLY A 50 33.99 -23.46 14.93
CA GLY A 50 32.59 -23.73 14.64
C GLY A 50 32.37 -24.09 13.17
N SER A 51 33.42 -24.57 12.50
CA SER A 51 33.32 -25.04 11.12
C SER A 51 32.56 -26.37 11.04
N TYR A 52 31.86 -26.59 9.93
CA TYR A 52 31.11 -27.82 9.71
C TYR A 52 31.94 -28.81 8.90
N LEU A 53 31.70 -30.10 9.14
CA LEU A 53 32.37 -31.20 8.46
C LEU A 53 31.46 -31.76 7.36
N PHE A 54 32.02 -31.97 6.17
CA PHE A 54 31.29 -32.41 4.98
C PHE A 54 31.97 -33.59 4.29
N ASP A 55 31.19 -34.44 3.61
CA ASP A 55 31.69 -35.48 2.72
C ASP A 55 31.79 -34.94 1.28
N ALA A 56 33.00 -34.95 0.71
CA ALA A 56 33.24 -34.48 -0.65
C ALA A 56 32.74 -35.47 -1.73
N GLU A 57 32.59 -36.75 -1.41
CA GLU A 57 32.21 -37.77 -2.39
C GLU A 57 30.68 -37.93 -2.51
N VAL A 58 29.93 -37.62 -1.45
CA VAL A 58 28.46 -37.62 -1.46
C VAL A 58 27.95 -36.60 -2.48
N ASN A 59 26.98 -37.00 -3.31
CA ASN A 59 26.35 -36.14 -4.32
C ASN A 59 27.33 -35.35 -5.20
N ASN A 60 28.54 -35.90 -5.41
CA ASN A 60 29.64 -35.28 -6.14
C ASN A 60 29.98 -33.86 -5.62
N ASN A 61 29.87 -33.66 -4.29
CA ASN A 61 30.13 -32.40 -3.60
C ASN A 61 31.49 -31.79 -3.94
N LYS A 62 32.48 -32.62 -4.27
CA LYS A 62 33.82 -32.20 -4.71
C LYS A 62 33.84 -31.25 -5.91
N LYS A 63 32.88 -31.40 -6.84
CA LYS A 63 32.71 -30.49 -8.01
C LYS A 63 31.86 -29.26 -7.71
N LYS A 64 31.21 -29.22 -6.55
CA LYS A 64 30.40 -28.08 -6.12
C LYS A 64 31.29 -26.93 -5.65
N ARG A 65 30.67 -25.76 -5.43
CA ARG A 65 31.35 -24.52 -5.06
C ARG A 65 30.93 -24.08 -3.67
N LEU A 66 31.90 -23.68 -2.85
CA LEU A 66 31.70 -23.03 -1.55
C LEU A 66 31.44 -21.53 -1.70
N SER A 67 31.91 -20.94 -2.80
CA SER A 67 31.56 -19.60 -3.28
C SER A 67 31.81 -19.53 -4.78
N LEU A 68 31.39 -18.46 -5.46
CA LEU A 68 31.56 -18.30 -6.91
C LEU A 68 33.00 -18.53 -7.37
N GLY A 69 34.00 -18.15 -6.57
CA GLY A 69 35.43 -18.27 -6.85
C GLY A 69 36.15 -19.46 -6.18
N VAL A 70 35.47 -20.25 -5.33
CA VAL A 70 36.10 -21.32 -4.54
C VAL A 70 35.38 -22.66 -4.73
N PRO A 71 35.84 -23.50 -5.67
CA PRO A 71 35.40 -24.90 -5.78
C PRO A 71 35.87 -25.74 -4.59
N VAL A 72 35.07 -26.73 -4.20
CA VAL A 72 35.43 -27.69 -3.13
C VAL A 72 36.74 -28.40 -3.48
N ASP A 73 36.92 -28.86 -4.72
CA ASP A 73 38.15 -29.52 -5.19
C ASP A 73 39.44 -28.69 -5.01
N TYR A 74 39.34 -27.36 -4.99
CA TYR A 74 40.50 -26.49 -4.76
C TYR A 74 40.67 -26.09 -3.29
N PHE A 75 39.63 -26.28 -2.50
CA PHE A 75 39.63 -25.96 -1.07
C PHE A 75 39.97 -27.18 -0.22
N LYS A 76 39.44 -28.36 -0.52
CA LYS A 76 39.68 -29.60 0.23
C LYS A 76 41.11 -30.11 0.04
N SER A 77 41.55 -30.95 0.96
CA SER A 77 42.77 -31.74 0.76
C SER A 77 42.61 -32.74 -0.40
N LEU A 78 43.66 -32.88 -1.22
CA LEU A 78 43.67 -33.69 -2.44
C LEU A 78 43.23 -35.13 -2.18
N ASN A 79 43.79 -35.77 -1.15
CA ASN A 79 43.58 -37.19 -0.85
C ASN A 79 42.50 -37.44 0.22
N SER A 80 41.87 -36.37 0.71
CA SER A 80 40.84 -36.50 1.74
C SER A 80 39.44 -36.63 1.14
N ARG A 81 38.66 -37.55 1.72
CA ARG A 81 37.21 -37.68 1.49
C ARG A 81 36.42 -36.58 2.18
N TYR A 82 36.78 -36.27 3.44
CA TYR A 82 36.07 -35.27 4.23
C TYR A 82 36.82 -33.93 4.25
N PHE A 83 36.08 -32.84 4.41
CA PHE A 83 36.66 -31.51 4.57
C PHE A 83 35.82 -30.65 5.52
N ARG A 84 36.45 -29.69 6.20
CA ARG A 84 35.74 -28.68 6.98
C ARG A 84 35.67 -27.36 6.26
N ALA A 85 34.54 -26.68 6.35
CA ALA A 85 34.39 -25.31 5.89
C ALA A 85 33.42 -24.54 6.80
N HIS A 86 33.66 -23.24 6.96
CA HIS A 86 32.72 -22.36 7.65
C HIS A 86 31.98 -21.49 6.62
N PRO A 87 30.62 -21.49 6.61
CA PRO A 87 29.85 -20.75 5.61
C PRO A 87 30.17 -19.26 5.64
N ASP A 88 30.31 -18.65 6.82
CA ASP A 88 30.65 -17.22 6.91
C ASP A 88 32.09 -16.84 6.58
N PHE A 89 33.01 -17.80 6.44
CA PHE A 89 34.37 -17.49 6.00
C PHE A 89 34.42 -17.21 4.49
N MET A 90 33.61 -17.94 3.71
CA MET A 90 33.63 -17.90 2.24
C MET A 90 33.23 -16.54 1.65
N PRO A 91 32.26 -15.78 2.19
CA PRO A 91 31.93 -14.45 1.71
C PRO A 91 33.09 -13.45 1.80
N CYS A 92 33.92 -13.53 2.85
CA CYS A 92 35.13 -12.72 2.92
C CYS A 92 36.08 -13.07 1.77
N VAL A 93 36.37 -14.36 1.57
CA VAL A 93 37.26 -14.84 0.51
C VAL A 93 36.73 -14.44 -0.87
N GLN A 94 35.43 -14.59 -1.09
CA GLN A 94 34.77 -14.20 -2.34
C GLN A 94 34.93 -12.71 -2.62
N LYS A 95 34.70 -11.84 -1.63
CA LYS A 95 34.89 -10.39 -1.78
C LYS A 95 36.33 -10.02 -2.14
N VAL A 96 37.32 -10.72 -1.60
CA VAL A 96 38.73 -10.53 -1.94
C VAL A 96 38.99 -10.91 -3.40
N ILE A 97 38.53 -12.09 -3.82
CA ILE A 97 38.67 -12.59 -5.19
C ILE A 97 38.01 -11.61 -6.17
N THR A 98 36.73 -11.26 -5.96
CA THR A 98 35.99 -10.34 -6.84
C THR A 98 36.65 -8.96 -6.90
N SER A 99 37.13 -8.42 -5.77
CA SER A 99 37.78 -7.11 -5.74
C SER A 99 39.03 -7.03 -6.61
N LEU A 100 39.81 -8.11 -6.69
CA LEU A 100 41.03 -8.16 -7.50
C LEU A 100 40.74 -8.58 -8.94
N GLN A 101 39.75 -9.45 -9.17
CA GLN A 101 39.26 -9.77 -10.51
C GLN A 101 38.77 -8.52 -11.26
N ASN A 102 38.05 -7.63 -10.58
CA ASN A 102 37.60 -6.36 -11.17
C ASN A 102 38.75 -5.42 -11.57
N GLN A 103 39.97 -5.69 -11.11
CA GLN A 103 41.20 -4.98 -11.48
C GLN A 103 42.03 -5.75 -12.52
N GLY A 104 41.50 -6.82 -13.10
CA GLY A 104 42.22 -7.71 -14.01
C GLY A 104 43.23 -8.63 -13.32
N LYS A 105 43.21 -8.71 -11.98
CA LYS A 105 44.18 -9.49 -11.18
C LYS A 105 43.55 -10.79 -10.67
N ASN A 106 43.52 -11.83 -11.52
CA ASN A 106 42.90 -13.10 -11.17
C ASN A 106 43.70 -13.90 -10.13
N LEU A 107 42.98 -14.45 -9.15
CA LEU A 107 43.55 -15.29 -8.08
C LEU A 107 43.27 -16.77 -8.30
N ARG A 108 44.11 -17.61 -7.69
CA ARG A 108 43.89 -19.05 -7.50
C ARG A 108 44.03 -19.44 -6.03
N VAL A 109 43.23 -20.41 -5.61
CA VAL A 109 43.39 -21.10 -4.33
C VAL A 109 44.53 -22.10 -4.48
N VAL A 110 45.52 -22.01 -3.59
CA VAL A 110 46.66 -22.94 -3.53
C VAL A 110 46.37 -24.11 -2.62
N SER A 111 45.75 -23.82 -1.48
CA SER A 111 45.26 -24.80 -0.52
C SER A 111 44.20 -24.15 0.35
N GLY A 112 43.21 -24.92 0.78
CA GLY A 112 42.23 -24.52 1.79
C GLY A 112 42.35 -25.39 3.03
N TYR A 113 41.30 -26.19 3.26
CA TYR A 113 41.26 -27.22 4.29
C TYR A 113 42.37 -28.25 4.15
N GLN A 114 43.04 -28.56 5.26
CA GLN A 114 44.07 -29.59 5.35
C GLN A 114 43.75 -30.54 6.50
N THR A 115 44.05 -31.82 6.32
CA THR A 115 43.93 -32.82 7.39
C THR A 115 45.14 -32.76 8.32
N LYS A 116 45.06 -33.45 9.47
CA LYS A 116 46.18 -33.57 10.42
C LYS A 116 47.44 -34.18 9.79
N SER A 117 47.28 -35.14 8.88
CA SER A 117 48.36 -35.80 8.15
C SER A 117 48.96 -34.88 7.09
N ASP A 118 48.15 -34.05 6.41
CA ASP A 118 48.65 -33.12 5.38
C ASP A 118 49.63 -32.08 5.94
N THR A 119 49.47 -31.70 7.21
CA THR A 119 50.35 -30.73 7.88
C THR A 119 51.48 -31.36 8.67
N ASN A 120 51.61 -32.70 8.69
CA ASN A 120 52.57 -33.44 9.54
C ASN A 120 52.49 -33.05 11.04
N ASN A 121 51.29 -32.86 11.59
CA ASN A 121 51.09 -32.28 12.92
C ASN A 121 51.71 -30.88 13.11
N GLY A 122 51.83 -30.12 12.01
CA GLY A 122 52.28 -28.74 12.04
C GLY A 122 51.42 -27.89 12.97
N ASN A 123 52.10 -27.10 13.82
CA ASN A 123 51.47 -26.20 14.80
C ASN A 123 51.57 -24.72 14.39
N SER A 124 51.94 -24.44 13.13
CA SER A 124 51.90 -23.07 12.61
C SER A 124 50.46 -22.56 12.57
N ILE A 125 50.28 -21.24 12.63
CA ILE A 125 48.95 -20.63 12.59
C ILE A 125 48.22 -21.03 11.30
N GLU A 126 48.94 -21.05 10.17
CA GLU A 126 48.37 -21.46 8.89
C GLU A 126 47.86 -22.89 8.91
N ASP A 127 48.60 -23.82 9.54
CA ASP A 127 48.21 -25.23 9.64
C ASP A 127 47.00 -25.41 10.54
N ARG A 128 46.94 -24.73 11.70
CA ARG A 128 45.83 -24.87 12.65
C ARG A 128 44.52 -24.35 12.07
N TYR A 129 44.54 -23.20 11.39
CA TYR A 129 43.33 -22.65 10.75
C TYR A 129 42.96 -23.35 9.45
N ALA A 130 43.92 -23.87 8.67
CA ALA A 130 43.63 -24.76 7.55
C ALA A 130 42.94 -26.05 8.04
N ARG A 131 43.42 -26.65 9.14
CA ARG A 131 42.79 -27.82 9.78
C ARG A 131 41.42 -27.55 10.38
N SER A 132 41.17 -26.30 10.77
CA SER A 132 39.87 -25.86 11.26
C SER A 132 38.89 -25.46 10.14
N GLY A 133 39.27 -25.58 8.86
CA GLY A 133 38.39 -25.25 7.74
C GLY A 133 38.08 -23.76 7.56
N THR A 134 38.82 -22.89 8.23
CA THR A 134 38.68 -21.43 8.17
C THR A 134 39.93 -20.72 7.70
N GLY A 135 40.85 -21.46 7.05
CA GLY A 135 42.09 -20.95 6.48
C GLY A 135 42.19 -21.23 4.98
N ILE A 136 42.75 -20.29 4.21
CA ILE A 136 42.95 -20.43 2.76
C ILE A 136 44.23 -19.73 2.31
N LYS A 137 45.00 -20.36 1.41
CA LYS A 137 46.18 -19.77 0.77
C LYS A 137 45.85 -19.32 -0.65
N LEU A 138 46.05 -18.04 -0.95
CA LEU A 138 45.77 -17.41 -2.23
C LEU A 138 47.07 -16.95 -2.92
N LYS A 139 47.09 -17.07 -4.25
CA LYS A 139 48.16 -16.57 -5.15
C LYS A 139 47.56 -16.01 -6.43
N TYR A 140 48.31 -15.19 -7.16
CA TYR A 140 47.96 -14.85 -8.54
C TYR A 140 47.97 -16.09 -9.45
N GLN A 141 47.10 -16.08 -10.45
CA GLN A 141 47.12 -17.08 -11.51
C GLN A 141 48.40 -16.95 -12.36
N PRO A 142 48.87 -18.06 -12.97
CA PRO A 142 49.98 -17.98 -13.92
C PRO A 142 49.73 -16.93 -15.01
N GLY A 143 50.71 -16.08 -15.29
CA GLY A 143 50.60 -14.99 -16.26
C GLY A 143 50.02 -13.68 -15.72
N VAL A 144 49.55 -13.64 -14.46
CA VAL A 144 49.09 -12.41 -13.80
C VAL A 144 50.19 -11.88 -12.88
N THR A 145 50.67 -10.67 -13.15
CA THR A 145 51.66 -9.97 -12.30
C THR A 145 50.95 -9.11 -11.27
N GLY A 146 51.34 -9.22 -10.00
CA GLY A 146 50.81 -8.37 -8.92
C GLY A 146 51.60 -8.54 -7.61
N ASP A 147 51.44 -7.60 -6.69
CA ASP A 147 52.03 -7.68 -5.35
C ASP A 147 51.09 -8.51 -4.44
N LEU A 148 51.64 -9.44 -3.65
CA LEU A 148 50.87 -10.19 -2.65
C LEU A 148 50.23 -9.26 -1.61
N LYS A 149 50.83 -8.08 -1.36
CA LYS A 149 50.24 -7.04 -0.52
C LYS A 149 48.89 -6.55 -1.05
N ASP A 150 48.62 -6.63 -2.35
CA ASP A 150 47.31 -6.27 -2.90
C ASP A 150 46.23 -7.27 -2.45
N ILE A 151 46.56 -8.56 -2.33
CA ILE A 151 45.65 -9.60 -1.82
C ILE A 151 45.36 -9.36 -0.34
N ALA A 152 46.39 -9.13 0.45
CA ALA A 152 46.25 -8.80 1.87
C ALA A 152 45.47 -7.48 2.06
N ALA A 153 45.73 -6.45 1.25
CA ALA A 153 45.03 -5.17 1.31
C ALA A 153 43.54 -5.34 0.96
N ALA A 154 43.21 -6.14 -0.05
CA ALA A 154 41.82 -6.46 -0.38
C ALA A 154 41.11 -7.17 0.78
N ALA A 155 41.78 -8.13 1.44
CA ALA A 155 41.24 -8.80 2.63
C ALA A 155 41.00 -7.84 3.79
N LEU A 156 42.01 -7.02 4.13
CA LEU A 156 41.95 -6.03 5.20
C LEU A 156 40.92 -4.93 4.95
N LYS A 157 40.62 -4.60 3.69
CA LYS A 157 39.57 -3.63 3.34
C LYS A 157 38.15 -4.21 3.41
N LYS A 158 37.97 -5.51 3.20
CA LYS A 158 36.64 -6.13 2.97
C LYS A 158 36.15 -7.03 4.10
N CYS A 159 37.07 -7.71 4.79
CA CYS A 159 36.73 -8.77 5.74
C CYS A 159 36.56 -8.32 7.21
N PRO A 160 37.26 -7.29 7.74
CA PRO A 160 37.11 -6.93 9.16
C PRO A 160 35.69 -6.58 9.57
N VAL A 161 34.97 -5.79 8.77
CA VAL A 161 33.56 -5.44 9.02
C VAL A 161 32.65 -6.68 8.91
N HIS A 162 33.02 -7.66 8.08
CA HIS A 162 32.27 -8.91 7.97
C HIS A 162 32.46 -9.79 9.21
N PHE A 163 33.70 -9.97 9.68
CA PHE A 163 34.01 -10.81 10.83
C PHE A 163 33.67 -10.18 12.17
N GLU A 164 33.70 -8.85 12.28
CA GLU A 164 33.26 -8.13 13.47
C GLU A 164 31.85 -8.53 13.89
N ARG A 165 30.95 -8.70 12.91
CA ARG A 165 29.56 -9.10 13.11
C ARG A 165 29.40 -10.54 13.57
N LEU A 166 30.37 -11.38 13.23
CA LEU A 166 30.43 -12.76 13.69
C LEU A 166 31.18 -12.88 15.01
N GLN A 167 31.62 -11.76 15.59
CA GLN A 167 32.46 -11.71 16.79
C GLN A 167 33.79 -12.44 16.62
N ARG A 168 34.35 -12.37 15.40
CA ARG A 168 35.59 -13.01 15.00
C ARG A 168 36.56 -12.00 14.42
N ASN A 169 37.83 -12.37 14.34
CA ASN A 169 38.88 -11.53 13.78
C ASN A 169 39.38 -12.10 12.45
N LEU A 170 39.95 -11.22 11.63
CA LEU A 170 40.69 -11.61 10.44
C LEU A 170 42.13 -11.99 10.85
N GLY A 171 42.64 -13.03 10.23
CA GLY A 171 44.06 -13.35 10.20
C GLY A 171 44.63 -13.24 8.79
N VAL A 172 45.82 -12.63 8.66
CA VAL A 172 46.54 -12.49 7.40
C VAL A 172 48.01 -12.83 7.60
N VAL A 173 48.49 -13.87 6.93
CA VAL A 173 49.92 -14.22 6.90
C VAL A 173 50.46 -14.01 5.50
N LEU A 174 51.47 -13.15 5.37
CA LEU A 174 52.19 -12.98 4.10
C LEU A 174 53.33 -14.00 4.06
N GLY A 175 53.16 -15.04 3.24
CA GLY A 175 54.14 -16.11 3.05
C GLY A 175 54.96 -15.95 1.78
N ASN A 176 56.02 -16.75 1.64
CA ASN A 176 56.83 -16.77 0.42
C ASN A 176 56.00 -17.19 -0.81
N GLY A 177 55.56 -16.20 -1.58
CA GLY A 177 54.78 -16.39 -2.79
C GLY A 177 53.27 -16.57 -2.59
N TYR A 178 52.69 -16.50 -1.37
CA TYR A 178 51.24 -16.58 -1.10
C TYR A 178 50.77 -15.61 -0.01
N VAL A 179 49.45 -15.40 0.06
CA VAL A 179 48.78 -14.84 1.24
C VAL A 179 47.87 -15.90 1.85
N HIS A 180 48.05 -16.18 3.14
CA HIS A 180 47.13 -17.00 3.90
C HIS A 180 46.14 -16.11 4.64
N LEU A 181 44.84 -16.33 4.40
CA LEU A 181 43.76 -15.66 5.10
C LEU A 181 43.10 -16.69 6.03
N HIS A 182 42.75 -16.27 7.24
CA HIS A 182 41.93 -17.09 8.12
C HIS A 182 40.93 -16.29 8.93
N MET A 183 39.89 -16.98 9.41
CA MET A 183 38.95 -16.47 10.40
C MET A 183 39.25 -17.10 11.76
N THR A 184 39.42 -16.25 12.78
CA THR A 184 39.75 -16.73 14.13
C THR A 184 38.56 -17.40 14.81
N SER A 185 38.84 -18.15 15.88
CA SER A 185 37.81 -18.55 16.84
C SER A 185 37.23 -17.35 17.58
N THR A 186 36.11 -17.56 18.28
CA THR A 186 35.46 -16.56 19.14
C THR A 186 36.25 -16.26 20.40
N GLU A 187 37.23 -17.10 20.76
CA GLU A 187 38.08 -16.92 21.95
C GLU A 187 39.38 -16.15 21.62
N ASN A 188 39.75 -16.11 20.34
CA ASN A 188 41.00 -15.53 19.90
C ASN A 188 40.96 -14.01 19.83
N ALA A 189 42.01 -13.39 20.39
CA ALA A 189 41.85 -12.09 20.99
C ALA A 189 41.96 -10.88 20.06
N ALA A 190 42.54 -11.03 18.87
CA ALA A 190 42.94 -9.88 18.07
C ALA A 190 43.08 -10.16 16.58
N LEU A 191 43.09 -9.08 15.80
CA LEU A 191 43.59 -9.07 14.42
C LEU A 191 45.00 -9.66 14.40
N HIS A 192 45.17 -10.76 13.66
CA HIS A 192 46.46 -11.42 13.51
C HIS A 192 47.07 -11.07 12.15
N VAL A 193 48.22 -10.41 12.14
CA VAL A 193 48.97 -10.14 10.91
C VAL A 193 50.43 -10.48 11.13
N SER A 194 51.02 -11.31 10.27
CA SER A 194 52.39 -11.80 10.44
C SER A 194 53.09 -12.07 9.12
N LEU A 195 54.42 -12.13 9.16
CA LEU A 195 55.28 -12.51 8.04
C LEU A 195 55.77 -13.95 8.20
N ASN A 196 55.80 -14.71 7.11
CA ASN A 196 56.41 -16.03 7.06
C ASN A 196 57.41 -16.13 5.91
N GLY A 197 58.71 -16.04 6.24
CA GLY A 197 59.79 -16.20 5.28
C GLY A 197 59.97 -15.04 4.29
N ILE A 198 59.50 -13.83 4.63
CA ILE A 198 59.68 -12.61 3.83
C ILE A 198 60.62 -11.65 4.57
N SER A 199 61.67 -11.18 3.91
CA SER A 199 62.59 -10.15 4.41
C SER A 199 62.23 -8.75 3.89
N GLY A 200 62.34 -7.71 4.72
CA GLY A 200 62.21 -6.29 4.29
C GLY A 200 61.06 -5.49 4.90
N MET A 201 60.33 -6.06 5.87
CA MET A 201 59.33 -5.38 6.70
C MET A 201 59.32 -6.05 8.08
N THR A 202 59.11 -5.27 9.14
CA THR A 202 58.92 -5.79 10.50
C THR A 202 57.45 -6.07 10.77
N ASP A 203 57.12 -6.93 11.75
CA ASP A 203 55.73 -7.19 12.14
C ASP A 203 55.00 -5.92 12.59
N ALA A 204 55.71 -4.97 13.23
CA ALA A 204 55.15 -3.69 13.64
C ALA A 204 54.78 -2.79 12.45
N GLU A 205 55.64 -2.71 11.43
CA GLU A 205 55.35 -1.98 10.18
C GLU A 205 54.18 -2.63 9.44
N LEU A 206 54.13 -3.96 9.40
CA LEU A 206 53.05 -4.70 8.78
C LEU A 206 51.72 -4.47 9.51
N GLN A 207 51.73 -4.48 10.85
CA GLN A 207 50.54 -4.21 11.65
C GLN A 207 50.04 -2.77 11.44
N SER A 208 50.94 -1.78 11.40
CA SER A 208 50.59 -0.39 11.09
C SER A 208 50.01 -0.23 9.68
N TRP A 209 50.65 -0.87 8.69
CA TRP A 209 50.14 -0.91 7.31
C TRP A 209 48.76 -1.58 7.23
N ALA A 210 48.56 -2.68 7.96
CA ALA A 210 47.31 -3.42 7.95
C ALA A 210 46.16 -2.56 8.49
N LEU A 211 46.38 -1.87 9.60
CA LEU A 211 45.41 -0.94 10.17
C LEU A 211 45.06 0.20 9.19
N ASN A 212 46.04 0.73 8.45
CA ASN A 212 45.76 1.71 7.38
C ASN A 212 44.85 1.15 6.28
N GLN A 213 44.95 -0.16 5.96
CA GLN A 213 44.06 -0.77 4.98
C GLN A 213 42.64 -0.96 5.54
N ILE A 214 42.49 -1.29 6.82
CA ILE A 214 41.18 -1.35 7.49
C ILE A 214 40.52 0.03 7.47
N ASP A 215 41.28 1.07 7.82
CA ASP A 215 40.86 2.47 7.77
C ASP A 215 40.35 2.86 6.38
N ALA A 216 41.07 2.49 5.32
CA ALA A 216 40.65 2.73 3.94
C ALA A 216 39.43 1.89 3.52
N GLY A 217 39.22 0.71 4.13
CA GLY A 217 38.06 -0.15 3.87
C GLY A 217 36.76 0.37 4.46
N LEU A 218 36.85 1.20 5.51
CA LEU A 218 35.71 1.84 6.17
C LEU A 218 35.23 3.10 5.45
N ASP A 219 36.03 3.68 4.56
CA ASP A 219 35.62 4.88 3.82
C ASP A 219 34.45 4.53 2.88
N PRO A 220 33.30 5.23 2.98
CA PRO A 220 32.17 4.97 2.10
C PRO A 220 32.54 5.23 0.64
N VAL A 221 31.87 4.54 -0.30
CA VAL A 221 32.18 4.58 -1.74
C VAL A 221 32.10 6.01 -2.33
N GLY A 222 31.20 6.85 -1.79
CA GLY A 222 31.06 8.27 -2.11
C GLY A 222 31.03 9.14 -0.86
N SER A 223 31.15 10.46 -1.01
CA SER A 223 30.85 11.41 0.08
C SER A 223 29.44 11.96 -0.13
N PRO A 224 28.60 12.04 0.91
CA PRO A 224 27.29 12.70 0.80
C PRO A 224 27.44 14.16 0.34
N ASP A 225 26.56 14.62 -0.54
CA ASP A 225 26.45 16.06 -0.85
C ASP A 225 25.65 16.76 0.25
N CYS A 226 26.32 17.62 1.01
CA CYS A 226 25.75 18.36 2.12
C CYS A 226 25.39 19.81 1.77
N SER A 227 25.46 20.20 0.49
CA SER A 227 25.26 21.58 0.02
C SER A 227 23.90 22.18 0.39
N LYS A 228 22.85 21.35 0.44
CA LYS A 228 21.46 21.76 0.76
C LYS A 228 21.11 21.71 2.25
N ILE A 229 22.04 21.30 3.11
CA ILE A 229 21.79 21.12 4.55
C ILE A 229 22.41 22.29 5.30
N THR A 230 21.64 22.89 6.20
CA THR A 230 22.12 23.98 7.05
C THR A 230 22.59 23.43 8.40
N GLY A 231 23.74 23.91 8.88
CA GLY A 231 24.24 23.59 10.21
C GLY A 231 23.48 24.32 11.31
N LEU A 232 23.47 23.73 12.50
CA LEU A 232 22.81 24.27 13.69
C LEU A 232 23.70 25.29 14.41
N ASP A 233 23.13 26.43 14.80
CA ASP A 233 23.79 27.37 15.71
C ASP A 233 23.90 26.79 17.14
N ASN A 234 24.65 27.45 18.02
CA ASN A 234 24.78 27.02 19.41
C ASN A 234 23.40 26.99 20.11
N GLY A 235 23.09 25.89 20.80
CA GLY A 235 21.78 25.61 21.39
C GLY A 235 20.74 25.12 20.39
N GLY A 236 21.09 24.93 19.12
CA GLY A 236 20.18 24.44 18.09
C GLY A 236 20.00 22.92 18.10
N PHE A 237 18.81 22.48 17.67
CA PHE A 237 18.39 21.08 17.61
C PHE A 237 17.95 20.68 16.19
N TYR A 238 18.13 19.40 15.87
CA TYR A 238 17.54 18.73 14.71
C TYR A 238 16.85 17.44 15.19
N PRO A 239 15.61 17.15 14.78
CA PRO A 239 14.72 18.00 13.98
C PRO A 239 14.35 19.32 14.69
N SER A 240 13.77 20.29 13.97
CA SER A 240 13.29 21.51 14.62
C SER A 240 12.07 21.20 15.51
N GLY A 241 12.02 21.77 16.72
CA GLY A 241 10.88 21.63 17.64
C GLY A 241 11.06 20.60 18.75
N VAL A 242 12.11 19.76 18.67
CA VAL A 242 12.49 18.84 19.76
C VAL A 242 13.49 19.53 20.69
N THR A 243 13.44 19.19 21.98
CA THR A 243 14.35 19.72 23.01
C THR A 243 15.20 18.64 23.68
N THR A 244 14.81 17.38 23.53
CA THR A 244 15.54 16.22 24.06
C THR A 244 15.80 15.18 22.96
N PRO A 245 16.85 14.35 23.09
CA PRO A 245 17.07 13.24 22.18
C PRO A 245 15.88 12.26 22.15
N GLN A 246 15.30 11.94 23.31
CA GLN A 246 14.22 10.97 23.46
C GLN A 246 12.97 11.37 22.66
N GLU A 247 12.59 12.65 22.66
CA GLU A 247 11.50 13.17 21.81
C GLU A 247 11.70 12.88 20.31
N ALA A 248 12.95 12.88 19.83
CA ALA A 248 13.26 12.68 18.42
C ALA A 248 13.47 11.20 18.03
N ILE A 249 14.06 10.41 18.94
CA ILE A 249 14.56 9.07 18.63
C ILE A 249 14.00 7.94 19.51
N GLY A 250 13.05 8.26 20.39
CA GLY A 250 12.39 7.35 21.32
C GLY A 250 13.21 7.09 22.58
N ASP A 251 12.52 6.79 23.67
CA ASP A 251 13.08 6.52 25.00
C ASP A 251 14.01 5.30 25.02
N VAL A 252 14.80 5.17 26.07
CA VAL A 252 15.52 3.93 26.39
C VAL A 252 14.51 2.83 26.73
N ASP A 253 14.77 1.61 26.27
CA ASP A 253 13.95 0.43 26.54
C ASP A 253 14.57 -0.40 27.66
N ILE A 254 15.51 -1.28 27.32
CA ILE A 254 16.28 -2.06 28.28
C ILE A 254 17.76 -1.81 27.97
N PRO A 255 18.56 -1.33 28.94
CA PRO A 255 19.99 -1.18 28.80
C PRO A 255 20.64 -2.48 28.31
N ILE A 256 21.45 -2.38 27.25
CA ILE A 256 22.15 -3.53 26.69
C ILE A 256 23.31 -3.91 27.63
N SER A 257 23.46 -5.20 27.93
CA SER A 257 24.54 -5.72 28.77
C SER A 257 25.16 -6.98 28.16
N ARG A 258 26.46 -7.18 28.41
CA ARG A 258 27.20 -8.40 28.04
C ARG A 258 26.63 -9.67 28.67
N GLU A 259 25.90 -9.55 29.77
CA GLU A 259 25.20 -10.67 30.42
C GLU A 259 24.04 -11.22 29.59
N VAL A 260 23.56 -10.47 28.59
CA VAL A 260 22.55 -10.89 27.63
C VAL A 260 23.17 -10.90 26.23
N PRO A 261 23.86 -12.01 25.84
CA PRO A 261 24.62 -12.06 24.59
C PRO A 261 23.82 -11.72 23.34
N GLU A 262 22.53 -12.06 23.29
CA GLU A 262 21.68 -11.80 22.12
C GLU A 262 21.45 -10.31 21.88
N ASP A 263 21.19 -9.52 22.93
CA ASP A 263 21.06 -8.07 22.81
C ASP A 263 22.43 -7.42 22.57
N PHE A 264 23.48 -7.91 23.21
CA PHE A 264 24.83 -7.36 23.05
C PHE A 264 25.42 -7.58 21.64
N LYS A 265 25.05 -8.68 20.97
CA LYS A 265 25.41 -8.95 19.57
C LYS A 265 24.83 -7.91 18.60
N ARG A 266 23.77 -7.18 18.98
CA ARG A 266 23.16 -6.12 18.15
C ARG A 266 24.01 -4.86 18.05
N LEU A 267 24.86 -4.60 19.04
CA LEU A 267 25.87 -3.54 18.96
C LEU A 267 26.95 -3.92 17.97
N VAL A 268 27.55 -2.92 17.31
CA VAL A 268 28.69 -3.06 16.40
C VAL A 268 29.88 -2.27 16.93
N GLN A 269 31.08 -2.81 16.73
CA GLN A 269 32.34 -2.22 17.17
C GLN A 269 33.03 -1.51 16.01
N TYR A 270 33.31 -0.21 16.17
CA TYR A 270 34.04 0.57 15.18
C TYR A 270 35.51 0.14 15.08
N GLN A 271 35.88 -0.46 13.94
CA GLN A 271 37.18 -1.09 13.72
C GLN A 271 38.32 -0.12 13.36
N GLY A 272 37.99 1.10 12.91
CA GLY A 272 38.96 2.04 12.36
C GLY A 272 39.63 2.94 13.39
N ARG A 273 40.69 3.60 12.95
CA ARG A 273 41.44 4.66 13.65
C ARG A 273 41.21 6.03 13.03
N ASN A 274 40.39 6.12 11.99
CA ASN A 274 39.96 7.38 11.37
C ASN A 274 39.15 8.27 12.33
N ILE A 275 38.63 7.69 13.42
CA ILE A 275 37.99 8.38 14.54
C ILE A 275 38.90 8.23 15.76
N GLU A 276 39.07 9.31 16.52
CA GLU A 276 39.70 9.30 17.83
C GLU A 276 38.65 8.97 18.89
N PHE A 277 38.92 8.00 19.76
CA PHE A 277 38.05 7.66 20.88
C PHE A 277 38.74 8.05 22.17
N VAL A 278 38.09 8.88 22.98
CA VAL A 278 38.50 9.14 24.35
C VAL A 278 38.17 7.90 25.16
N ASN A 279 39.11 7.48 26.01
CA ASN A 279 38.91 6.35 26.93
C ASN A 279 38.94 6.89 28.38
N ASN A 280 37.96 7.73 28.73
CA ASN A 280 37.76 8.27 30.08
C ASN A 280 37.50 7.16 31.12
N GLU A 281 37.11 5.98 30.63
CA GLU A 281 36.82 4.71 31.26
C GLU A 281 38.00 4.11 32.08
N ARG A 282 39.21 4.65 31.93
CA ARG A 282 40.46 4.13 32.52
C ARG A 282 40.63 4.41 34.02
N THR A 283 39.77 5.20 34.64
CA THR A 283 39.96 5.66 36.04
C THR A 283 39.24 4.85 37.10
N ALA A 284 38.17 4.08 36.80
CA ALA A 284 37.59 3.10 37.74
C ALA A 284 36.48 2.16 37.21
N ALA A 285 36.07 2.18 35.92
CA ALA A 285 34.61 2.19 35.76
C ALA A 285 33.86 1.61 34.54
N TRP A 286 34.42 0.99 33.49
CA TRP A 286 33.59 0.83 32.26
C TRP A 286 33.93 -0.39 31.39
N CYS A 287 34.00 -1.58 31.98
CA CYS A 287 34.44 -2.78 31.24
C CYS A 287 33.66 -4.06 31.53
N GLY A 288 32.45 -3.95 32.12
CA GLY A 288 31.60 -5.10 32.41
C GLY A 288 32.08 -5.88 33.64
N ILE A 289 32.24 -7.20 33.49
CA ILE A 289 32.30 -8.22 34.55
C ILE A 289 33.21 -7.82 35.73
N VAL A 290 32.66 -7.92 36.94
CA VAL A 290 33.34 -7.67 38.22
C VAL A 290 34.66 -8.44 38.30
N GLY A 291 35.78 -7.71 38.44
CA GLY A 291 37.12 -8.28 38.64
C GLY A 291 38.07 -8.22 37.44
N ASN A 292 37.64 -7.73 36.27
CA ASN A 292 38.49 -7.53 35.09
C ASN A 292 38.95 -6.08 34.93
N ASN A 293 40.19 -5.89 34.46
CA ASN A 293 40.71 -4.57 34.10
C ASN A 293 40.10 -4.06 32.80
N CYS A 294 39.85 -2.75 32.72
CA CYS A 294 39.33 -2.15 31.50
C CYS A 294 40.34 -2.18 30.35
N LEU A 295 39.83 -2.48 29.16
CA LEU A 295 40.61 -2.60 27.95
C LEU A 295 40.99 -1.22 27.41
N ASP A 296 42.28 -0.99 27.12
CA ASP A 296 42.72 0.26 26.48
C ASP A 296 42.54 0.17 24.97
N CYS A 297 41.49 0.82 24.47
CA CYS A 297 41.10 0.75 23.06
C CYS A 297 41.25 2.07 22.29
N ARG A 298 42.03 3.01 22.82
CA ARG A 298 42.22 4.33 22.18
C ARG A 298 42.80 4.20 20.79
N GLU A 299 43.85 3.40 20.66
CA GLU A 299 44.58 3.26 19.40
C GLU A 299 43.89 2.35 18.38
N LYS A 300 43.25 1.25 18.82
CA LYS A 300 42.60 0.24 17.96
C LYS A 300 41.67 -0.66 18.79
N PRO A 301 40.70 -1.35 18.18
CA PRO A 301 40.01 -2.45 18.86
C PRO A 301 41.02 -3.54 19.26
N LEU A 302 40.81 -4.16 20.42
CA LEU A 302 41.63 -5.30 20.85
C LEU A 302 41.20 -6.58 20.14
N GLY A 303 39.89 -6.85 20.12
CA GLY A 303 39.29 -7.98 19.41
C GLY A 303 37.76 -7.87 19.30
N ASN A 304 37.15 -8.79 18.57
CA ASN A 304 35.70 -8.82 18.35
C ASN A 304 34.94 -9.82 19.25
N SER A 305 35.64 -10.62 20.06
CA SER A 305 34.99 -11.51 21.03
C SER A 305 34.21 -10.72 22.07
N LEU A 306 33.11 -11.28 22.59
CA LEU A 306 32.22 -10.61 23.55
C LEU A 306 32.96 -9.93 24.71
N ASN A 307 33.99 -10.58 25.27
CA ASN A 307 34.75 -10.06 26.41
C ASN A 307 35.84 -9.05 26.04
N GLN A 308 36.12 -8.85 24.75
CA GLN A 308 37.19 -7.97 24.27
C GLN A 308 36.71 -6.76 23.48
N ARG A 309 35.40 -6.67 23.24
CA ARG A 309 34.79 -5.50 22.60
C ARG A 309 34.87 -4.28 23.52
N CYS A 310 35.31 -3.18 22.96
CA CYS A 310 35.57 -1.94 23.68
C CYS A 310 34.30 -1.09 23.78
N ALA A 311 33.83 -0.77 25.00
CA ALA A 311 32.61 0.01 25.22
C ALA A 311 32.57 1.32 24.44
N ALA A 312 33.64 2.13 24.54
CA ALA A 312 33.77 3.39 23.80
C ALA A 312 33.64 3.28 22.26
N ARG A 313 33.85 2.09 21.68
CA ARG A 313 33.75 1.82 20.25
C ARG A 313 32.47 1.07 19.86
N LEU A 314 31.66 0.67 20.83
CA LEU A 314 30.39 0.02 20.61
C LEU A 314 29.30 1.05 20.36
N MET A 315 28.41 0.74 19.44
CA MET A 315 27.26 1.56 19.09
C MET A 315 26.23 0.72 18.34
N SER A 316 25.02 1.24 18.19
CA SER A 316 24.02 0.62 17.31
C SER A 316 24.50 0.66 15.85
N GLN A 317 24.01 -0.28 15.04
CA GLN A 317 24.38 -0.36 13.61
C GLN A 317 24.00 0.91 12.84
N ARG A 318 22.94 1.62 13.25
CA ARG A 318 22.55 2.91 12.66
C ARG A 318 23.56 4.01 12.97
N MET A 319 23.97 4.11 14.25
CA MET A 319 24.99 5.08 14.68
C MET A 319 26.32 4.84 13.97
N TYR A 320 26.72 3.58 13.80
CA TYR A 320 27.91 3.21 13.04
C TYR A 320 27.88 3.74 11.59
N ASN A 321 26.74 3.62 10.91
CA ASN A 321 26.59 4.12 9.54
C ASN A 321 26.70 5.67 9.48
N VAL A 322 26.15 6.37 10.47
CA VAL A 322 26.29 7.82 10.63
C VAL A 322 27.77 8.19 10.81
N LEU A 323 28.48 7.54 11.74
CA LEU A 323 29.88 7.85 12.04
C LEU A 323 30.82 7.52 10.88
N ILE A 324 30.58 6.45 10.11
CA ILE A 324 31.33 6.12 8.90
C ILE A 324 31.28 7.25 7.86
N SER A 325 30.11 7.86 7.68
CA SER A 325 29.92 8.95 6.73
C SER A 325 30.50 10.25 7.28
N LEU A 326 30.23 10.53 8.56
CA LEU A 326 30.66 11.74 9.23
C LEU A 326 32.19 11.86 9.29
N GLN A 327 32.90 10.79 9.68
CA GLN A 327 34.36 10.82 9.76
C GLN A 327 35.01 11.17 8.41
N LYS A 328 34.44 10.69 7.29
CA LYS A 328 34.97 10.98 5.96
C LYS A 328 34.79 12.47 5.61
N LEU A 329 33.64 13.04 5.93
CA LEU A 329 33.37 14.47 5.73
C LEU A 329 34.31 15.34 6.56
N VAL A 330 34.56 14.97 7.82
CA VAL A 330 35.48 15.68 8.71
C VAL A 330 36.93 15.60 8.19
N ARG A 331 37.39 14.40 7.79
CA ARG A 331 38.73 14.17 7.22
C ARG A 331 38.97 14.88 5.90
N ALA A 332 37.98 14.92 5.02
CA ALA A 332 38.05 15.67 3.77
C ALA A 332 38.29 17.18 3.99
N ASN A 333 38.03 17.68 5.19
CA ASN A 333 38.26 19.07 5.61
C ASN A 333 39.49 19.22 6.54
N GLY A 334 40.41 18.25 6.52
CA GLY A 334 41.71 18.35 7.22
C GLY A 334 41.64 18.17 8.73
N ASP A 335 40.60 17.52 9.26
CA ASP A 335 40.45 17.28 10.70
C ASP A 335 40.09 15.81 10.99
N LYS A 336 40.01 15.44 12.26
CA LYS A 336 39.65 14.10 12.70
C LYS A 336 38.47 14.18 13.68
N LEU A 337 37.48 13.32 13.48
CA LEU A 337 36.35 13.21 14.39
C LEU A 337 36.83 12.60 15.71
N LYS A 338 36.43 13.20 16.83
CA LYS A 338 36.72 12.71 18.18
C LYS A 338 35.41 12.33 18.87
N VAL A 339 35.32 11.11 19.38
CA VAL A 339 34.20 10.59 20.16
C VAL A 339 34.61 10.61 21.62
N GLU A 340 33.87 11.37 22.43
CA GLU A 340 34.11 11.51 23.86
C GLU A 340 33.29 10.53 24.70
N GLN A 341 32.13 10.11 24.19
CA GLN A 341 31.24 9.13 24.81
C GLN A 341 30.40 8.44 23.73
N ALA A 342 30.20 7.12 23.87
CA ALA A 342 29.38 6.30 22.98
C ALA A 342 28.58 5.28 23.81
N PHE A 343 28.79 3.96 23.65
CA PHE A 343 28.08 2.99 24.47
C PHE A 343 28.57 2.96 25.93
N ASP A 344 27.61 2.93 26.86
CA ASP A 344 27.83 2.90 28.31
C ASP A 344 27.20 1.64 28.93
N GLU A 345 27.89 1.00 29.87
CA GLU A 345 27.50 -0.27 30.49
C GLU A 345 27.66 -0.20 32.01
N LYS A 346 26.72 -0.80 32.74
CA LYS A 346 26.75 -0.88 34.21
C LYS A 346 27.97 -1.66 34.72
N TYR A 347 28.57 -1.21 35.83
CA TYR A 347 29.72 -1.85 36.45
C TYR A 347 29.66 -1.83 38.00
N ALA A 348 30.43 -2.71 38.64
CA ALA A 348 30.51 -2.79 40.10
C ALA A 348 31.52 -1.76 40.66
N GLY A 349 31.05 -0.89 41.56
CA GLY A 349 31.91 0.05 42.30
C GLY A 349 31.48 1.52 42.20
N HIS A 350 30.71 1.90 41.19
CA HIS A 350 30.20 3.27 41.00
C HIS A 350 28.89 3.22 40.20
N VAL A 351 27.89 2.59 40.81
CA VAL A 351 26.50 2.56 40.28
C VAL A 351 25.90 3.97 40.17
N ALA A 352 26.46 4.95 40.88
CA ALA A 352 25.99 6.33 40.91
C ALA A 352 26.23 7.11 39.60
N ASP A 353 27.20 6.69 38.78
CA ASP A 353 27.55 7.39 37.53
C ASP A 353 26.86 6.77 36.29
N PHE A 354 26.19 5.62 36.46
CA PHE A 354 25.46 4.93 35.40
C PHE A 354 24.00 5.38 35.37
N ASP A 355 23.58 5.99 34.27
CA ASP A 355 22.19 6.34 34.03
C ASP A 355 21.53 5.30 33.12
N ALA A 356 20.73 4.42 33.74
CA ALA A 356 19.95 3.40 33.03
C ALA A 356 18.93 3.97 32.04
N THR A 357 18.61 5.27 32.13
CA THR A 357 17.68 5.97 31.23
C THR A 357 18.40 6.68 30.08
N SER A 358 19.73 6.54 30.01
CA SER A 358 20.54 7.18 28.99
C SER A 358 20.63 6.36 27.70
N LEU A 359 20.47 7.03 26.56
CA LEU A 359 20.55 6.43 25.22
C LEU A 359 21.97 5.92 24.86
N TYR A 360 22.98 6.28 25.65
CA TYR A 360 24.31 5.66 25.61
C TYR A 360 24.24 4.16 25.93
N THR A 361 23.32 3.73 26.80
CA THR A 361 23.18 2.31 27.20
C THR A 361 22.62 1.39 26.12
N GLU A 362 22.21 1.94 24.98
CA GLU A 362 21.83 1.18 23.79
C GLU A 362 22.73 1.51 22.58
N GLY A 363 23.78 2.31 22.79
CA GLY A 363 24.65 2.77 21.72
C GLY A 363 23.93 3.64 20.68
N ARG A 364 22.85 4.32 21.08
CA ARG A 364 22.03 5.18 20.21
C ARG A 364 22.38 6.66 20.29
N LEU A 365 23.22 7.06 21.24
CA LEU A 365 23.70 8.43 21.41
C LEU A 365 25.23 8.44 21.39
N VAL A 366 25.82 9.49 20.82
CA VAL A 366 27.27 9.75 20.89
C VAL A 366 27.53 11.23 21.15
N LYS A 367 28.58 11.48 21.93
CA LYS A 367 29.13 12.82 22.15
C LYS A 367 30.38 12.97 21.29
N VAL A 368 30.38 13.96 20.40
CA VAL A 368 31.50 14.17 19.47
C VAL A 368 32.05 15.59 19.49
N THR A 369 33.35 15.67 19.26
CA THR A 369 34.13 16.90 19.07
C THR A 369 35.06 16.77 17.86
N ARG A 370 35.85 17.81 17.61
CA ARG A 370 36.91 17.80 16.58
C ARG A 370 38.27 17.71 17.27
N SER A 371 39.21 17.00 16.65
CA SER A 371 40.49 16.69 17.30
C SER A 371 41.47 17.87 17.30
N VAL A 372 41.44 18.73 16.27
CA VAL A 372 42.47 19.77 16.09
C VAL A 372 41.95 21.20 16.29
N ASN A 373 40.70 21.50 15.92
CA ASN A 373 40.19 22.88 15.88
C ASN A 373 38.77 23.05 16.49
N PRO A 374 38.61 23.03 17.82
CA PRO A 374 37.32 23.30 18.46
C PRO A 374 36.96 24.79 18.34
N SER A 375 35.90 25.12 17.60
CA SER A 375 35.34 26.47 17.52
C SER A 375 33.85 26.41 17.24
N LEU A 376 33.10 27.47 17.60
CA LEU A 376 31.66 27.54 17.37
C LEU A 376 31.29 27.36 15.87
N ALA A 377 32.03 27.99 14.97
CA ALA A 377 31.85 27.82 13.52
C ALA A 377 32.12 26.37 13.06
N ASN A 378 33.10 25.71 13.67
CA ASN A 378 33.44 24.33 13.37
C ASN A 378 32.39 23.34 13.90
N TYR A 379 31.73 23.63 15.03
CA TYR A 379 30.61 22.82 15.53
C TYR A 379 29.34 23.00 14.72
N LYS A 380 29.05 24.22 14.24
CA LYS A 380 27.98 24.44 13.26
C LYS A 380 28.20 23.62 11.97
N LYS A 381 29.45 23.55 11.50
CA LYS A 381 29.77 22.72 10.33
C LYS A 381 29.67 21.21 10.63
N LEU A 382 30.06 20.79 11.84
CA LEU A 382 29.95 19.41 12.27
C LEU A 382 28.49 18.96 12.36
N THR A 383 27.58 19.79 12.85
CA THR A 383 26.14 19.47 12.89
C THR A 383 25.55 19.35 11.48
N GLN A 384 25.95 20.22 10.55
CA GLN A 384 25.57 20.08 9.13
C GLN A 384 25.97 18.70 8.58
N TRP A 385 27.20 18.27 8.84
CA TRP A 385 27.68 16.95 8.37
C TRP A 385 27.03 15.78 9.09
N ALA A 386 26.68 15.92 10.36
CA ALA A 386 25.96 14.89 11.12
C ALA A 386 24.55 14.66 10.53
N ILE A 387 23.79 15.74 10.28
CA ILE A 387 22.48 15.68 9.63
C ILE A 387 22.60 15.07 8.22
N CYS A 388 23.60 15.51 7.46
CA CYS A 388 23.91 14.99 6.13
C CYS A 388 24.24 13.49 6.14
N SER A 389 24.85 13.01 7.23
CA SER A 389 25.17 11.61 7.48
C SER A 389 23.98 10.79 7.99
N LYS A 390 22.75 11.35 7.96
CA LYS A 390 21.49 10.69 8.35
C LYS A 390 21.38 10.42 9.85
N ALA A 391 21.96 11.28 10.69
CA ALA A 391 21.60 11.32 12.11
C ALA A 391 20.11 11.68 12.27
N ASP A 392 19.42 11.02 13.19
CA ASP A 392 18.00 11.30 13.47
C ASP A 392 17.82 12.41 14.50
N PHE A 393 18.83 12.63 15.35
CA PHE A 393 18.90 13.76 16.27
C PHE A 393 20.28 14.39 16.25
N VAL A 394 20.35 15.72 16.27
CA VAL A 394 21.61 16.46 16.43
C VAL A 394 21.39 17.68 17.32
N GLN A 395 22.25 17.87 18.32
CA GLN A 395 22.25 19.06 19.17
C GLN A 395 23.64 19.70 19.18
N ASN A 396 23.70 21.01 18.97
CA ASN A 396 24.93 21.79 19.10
C ASN A 396 25.01 22.43 20.49
N ASN A 397 25.92 21.96 21.34
CA ASN A 397 26.13 22.50 22.70
C ASN A 397 27.23 23.57 22.78
N GLY A 398 27.82 23.94 21.64
CA GLY A 398 28.82 25.02 21.54
C GLY A 398 30.25 24.59 21.86
N ASP A 399 30.44 23.54 22.66
CA ASP A 399 31.72 22.90 22.96
C ASP A 399 31.79 21.43 22.47
N HIS A 400 30.63 20.83 22.17
CA HIS A 400 30.49 19.51 21.57
C HIS A 400 29.17 19.39 20.80
N VAL A 401 29.02 18.29 20.06
CA VAL A 401 27.79 17.93 19.35
C VAL A 401 27.29 16.60 19.88
N LEU A 402 26.01 16.53 20.23
CA LEU A 402 25.33 15.27 20.51
C LEU A 402 24.66 14.78 19.24
N ILE A 403 24.82 13.50 18.95
CA ILE A 403 24.24 12.85 17.77
C ILE A 403 23.48 11.62 18.25
N GLY A 404 22.21 11.53 17.87
CA GLY A 404 21.31 10.42 18.21
C GLY A 404 20.77 9.71 16.97
N VAL A 405 20.44 8.43 17.12
CA VAL A 405 19.78 7.63 16.08
C VAL A 405 18.59 6.83 16.63
N LYS A 406 17.58 6.64 15.79
CA LYS A 406 16.44 5.75 16.04
C LYS A 406 16.87 4.28 16.11
N LYS A 407 16.08 3.44 16.77
CA LYS A 407 16.21 1.98 16.65
C LYS A 407 16.01 1.56 15.19
N MET A 408 16.69 0.49 14.78
CA MET A 408 16.46 -0.14 13.49
C MET A 408 16.77 -1.63 13.56
N TYR A 409 16.07 -2.42 12.76
CA TYR A 409 16.40 -3.81 12.49
C TYR A 409 17.51 -3.91 11.44
N GLY A 410 18.38 -4.92 11.61
CA GLY A 410 19.37 -5.28 10.61
C GLY A 410 20.42 -4.20 10.34
N ARG A 411 20.95 -4.19 9.10
CA ARG A 411 22.11 -3.37 8.68
C ARG A 411 21.73 -2.12 7.90
N ILE A 412 20.62 -2.23 7.18
CA ILE A 412 20.07 -1.20 6.32
C ILE A 412 18.71 -0.87 6.89
N ALA A 413 18.42 0.41 7.02
CA ALA A 413 17.13 0.88 7.49
C ALA A 413 16.03 0.37 6.55
N GLN A 414 15.21 -0.56 7.03
CA GLN A 414 14.00 -0.99 6.35
C GLN A 414 12.86 -0.05 6.78
N LYS A 415 12.22 0.56 5.80
CA LYS A 415 11.13 1.52 6.01
C LYS A 415 9.79 0.88 5.69
N ILE A 416 8.81 1.20 6.50
CA ILE A 416 7.40 0.90 6.30
C ILE A 416 6.76 2.22 5.87
N GLU A 417 6.26 2.26 4.65
CA GLU A 417 5.73 3.50 4.05
C GLU A 417 4.26 3.68 4.45
N PHE A 418 4.00 4.63 5.37
CA PHE A 418 2.65 5.12 5.64
C PHE A 418 2.36 6.36 4.79
N PRO A 419 1.08 6.72 4.57
CA PRO A 419 0.69 7.85 3.72
C PRO A 419 1.42 9.17 4.01
N LEU A 420 1.68 9.49 5.29
CA LEU A 420 2.32 10.76 5.68
C LEU A 420 3.79 10.63 6.09
N VAL A 421 4.21 9.50 6.65
CA VAL A 421 5.55 9.34 7.22
C VAL A 421 6.06 7.90 7.14
N PRO A 422 7.32 7.66 6.71
CA PRO A 422 7.91 6.34 6.82
C PRO A 422 8.36 6.03 8.24
N LEU A 423 8.04 4.83 8.73
CA LEU A 423 8.51 4.30 10.02
C LEU A 423 9.59 3.23 9.81
N LEU A 424 10.42 3.01 10.83
CA LEU A 424 11.50 2.02 10.76
C LEU A 424 11.07 0.69 11.35
N ARG A 425 11.41 -0.41 10.66
CA ARG A 425 11.37 -1.75 11.26
C ARG A 425 12.37 -1.82 12.40
N VAL A 426 11.96 -2.41 13.51
CA VAL A 426 12.77 -2.59 14.72
C VAL A 426 12.65 -4.02 15.27
N GLU A 427 13.49 -4.34 16.25
CA GLU A 427 13.33 -5.53 17.08
C GLU A 427 13.19 -5.17 18.55
N PRO A 428 12.39 -5.94 19.31
CA PRO A 428 12.33 -5.82 20.76
C PRO A 428 13.58 -6.44 21.42
N PRO A 429 13.94 -6.02 22.66
CA PRO A 429 14.94 -6.70 23.48
C PRO A 429 14.62 -8.18 23.66
N GLN A 430 15.64 -9.01 23.88
CA GLN A 430 15.46 -10.46 23.99
C GLN A 430 14.46 -10.84 25.10
N ALA A 431 14.49 -10.13 26.23
CA ALA A 431 13.57 -10.35 27.35
C ALA A 431 12.09 -10.06 27.00
N LYS A 432 11.82 -9.33 25.92
CA LYS A 432 10.48 -8.94 25.48
C LYS A 432 10.03 -9.64 24.19
N LYS A 433 10.87 -10.50 23.59
CA LYS A 433 10.61 -11.10 22.28
C LYS A 433 9.30 -11.90 22.25
N ASP A 434 9.03 -12.65 23.32
CA ASP A 434 7.85 -13.52 23.40
C ASP A 434 6.52 -12.74 23.34
N MET A 435 6.48 -11.50 23.84
CA MET A 435 5.28 -10.64 23.81
C MET A 435 4.82 -10.27 22.39
N TYR A 436 5.75 -10.33 21.43
CA TYR A 436 5.53 -9.93 20.03
C TYR A 436 5.66 -11.12 19.08
N SER A 437 5.69 -12.36 19.59
CA SER A 437 5.82 -13.54 18.75
C SER A 437 4.67 -13.64 17.78
N LEU A 438 4.98 -14.00 16.53
CA LEU A 438 3.95 -14.32 15.55
C LEU A 438 3.13 -15.53 16.02
N PRO A 439 1.87 -15.64 15.58
CA PRO A 439 1.04 -16.81 15.86
C PRO A 439 1.66 -18.13 15.41
N ASN A 440 1.22 -19.24 16.01
CA ASN A 440 1.64 -20.57 15.58
C ASN A 440 1.31 -20.81 14.10
N GLY A 441 2.28 -21.31 13.34
CA GLY A 441 2.13 -21.57 11.90
C GLY A 441 2.84 -20.56 11.01
N PHE A 442 3.22 -19.41 11.56
CA PHE A 442 4.12 -18.46 10.91
C PHE A 442 5.59 -18.88 11.10
N THR A 443 6.37 -18.73 10.06
CA THR A 443 7.80 -18.99 9.96
C THR A 443 8.62 -17.73 10.28
N VAL A 444 9.94 -17.89 10.37
CA VAL A 444 10.85 -16.75 10.53
C VAL A 444 10.86 -15.86 9.27
N GLU A 445 10.57 -16.43 8.10
CA GLU A 445 10.49 -15.69 6.84
C GLU A 445 9.29 -14.74 6.86
N ASP A 446 8.17 -15.15 7.47
CA ASP A 446 6.96 -14.32 7.58
C ASP A 446 7.15 -13.09 8.51
N GLU A 447 8.20 -13.06 9.35
CA GLU A 447 8.51 -11.87 10.16
C GLU A 447 8.89 -10.65 9.30
N GLU A 448 9.24 -10.84 8.02
CA GLU A 448 9.49 -9.75 7.09
C GLU A 448 8.21 -9.04 6.65
N ASP A 449 7.11 -9.77 6.50
CA ASP A 449 5.80 -9.23 6.07
C ASP A 449 5.05 -8.53 7.21
N TYR A 450 5.42 -8.84 8.45
CA TYR A 450 4.79 -8.32 9.66
C TYR A 450 5.81 -7.58 10.55
N PRO A 451 6.40 -6.47 10.07
CA PRO A 451 7.46 -5.78 10.77
C PRO A 451 6.95 -5.05 12.02
N LEU A 452 7.78 -5.03 13.07
CA LEU A 452 7.53 -4.25 14.28
C LEU A 452 8.00 -2.81 14.13
N ILE A 453 7.24 -1.90 14.73
CA ILE A 453 7.50 -0.47 14.84
C ILE A 453 7.69 -0.12 16.32
N ASP A 454 8.62 0.79 16.62
CA ASP A 454 8.78 1.37 17.96
C ASP A 454 7.90 2.61 18.10
N SER A 455 6.92 2.57 19.01
CA SER A 455 5.98 3.68 19.21
C SER A 455 6.42 4.69 20.27
N SER A 456 7.53 4.44 20.97
CA SER A 456 8.00 5.34 22.05
C SER A 456 8.26 6.76 21.51
N SER A 457 7.66 7.74 22.18
CA SER A 457 7.72 9.17 21.83
C SER A 457 7.20 9.48 20.42
N GLN A 458 6.35 8.61 19.86
CA GLN A 458 5.73 8.74 18.54
C GLN A 458 4.20 8.63 18.62
N GLU A 459 3.61 8.79 19.81
CA GLU A 459 2.19 8.64 20.08
C GLU A 459 1.35 9.63 19.24
N ASP A 460 1.82 10.87 19.13
CA ASP A 460 1.15 11.95 18.38
C ASP A 460 1.60 12.03 16.91
N LEU A 461 2.44 11.10 16.46
CA LEU A 461 2.92 11.09 15.07
C LEU A 461 1.77 10.70 14.14
N GLU A 462 1.34 11.64 13.29
CA GLU A 462 0.35 11.39 12.25
C GLU A 462 0.92 10.49 11.15
N ILE A 463 0.34 9.29 11.02
CA ILE A 463 0.71 8.30 10.01
C ILE A 463 -0.21 8.35 8.78
N ALA A 464 -1.44 8.80 8.96
CA ALA A 464 -2.42 9.16 7.94
C ALA A 464 -3.21 10.40 8.42
N LEU A 465 -4.07 10.97 7.57
CA LEU A 465 -4.85 12.17 7.90
C LEU A 465 -5.70 11.94 9.15
N ASP A 466 -5.64 12.85 10.13
CA ASP A 466 -6.34 12.74 11.43
C ASP A 466 -6.09 11.40 12.18
N THR A 467 -4.97 10.75 11.89
CA THR A 467 -4.69 9.37 12.33
C THR A 467 -3.31 9.29 13.00
N PRO A 468 -3.21 9.62 14.31
CA PRO A 468 -1.97 9.45 15.06
C PRO A 468 -1.72 7.97 15.40
N LEU A 469 -0.44 7.59 15.51
CA LEU A 469 -0.01 6.22 15.80
C LEU A 469 -0.61 5.67 17.10
N SER A 470 -0.83 6.53 18.10
CA SER A 470 -1.42 6.18 19.40
C SER A 470 -2.80 5.52 19.32
N LEU A 471 -3.56 5.74 18.26
CA LEU A 471 -4.85 5.08 18.06
C LEU A 471 -4.72 3.56 17.96
N PHE A 472 -3.62 3.08 17.36
CA PHE A 472 -3.39 1.67 17.09
C PHE A 472 -2.48 0.99 18.11
N MET A 473 -1.91 1.74 19.05
CA MET A 473 -1.10 1.15 20.12
C MET A 473 -1.94 0.25 21.03
N SER A 474 -1.28 -0.72 21.65
CA SER A 474 -1.90 -1.52 22.71
C SER A 474 -2.32 -0.63 23.88
N LYS A 475 -3.38 -1.04 24.58
CA LYS A 475 -3.83 -0.38 25.81
C LYS A 475 -3.04 -0.81 27.04
N ASP A 476 -2.19 -1.83 26.92
CA ASP A 476 -1.24 -2.21 27.97
C ASP A 476 -0.01 -1.28 27.90
N PRO A 477 0.27 -0.48 28.94
CA PRO A 477 1.42 0.43 28.95
C PRO A 477 2.77 -0.28 28.89
N ASN A 478 2.84 -1.60 29.13
CA ASN A 478 4.06 -2.38 29.00
C ASN A 478 4.41 -2.74 27.53
N VAL A 479 3.45 -2.55 26.62
CA VAL A 479 3.59 -2.86 25.20
C VAL A 479 4.08 -1.61 24.46
N ARG A 480 5.35 -1.63 24.06
CA ARG A 480 6.05 -0.53 23.38
C ARG A 480 6.09 -0.68 21.87
N TYR A 481 6.07 -1.92 21.37
CA TYR A 481 6.16 -2.18 19.95
C TYR A 481 4.80 -2.55 19.40
N LEU A 482 4.55 -2.27 18.13
CA LEU A 482 3.34 -2.70 17.46
C LEU A 482 3.62 -3.12 16.02
N ARG A 483 2.72 -3.94 15.50
CA ARG A 483 2.55 -4.16 14.07
C ARG A 483 1.36 -3.37 13.60
N LEU A 484 1.49 -2.74 12.44
CA LEU A 484 0.40 -2.01 11.81
C LEU A 484 0.63 -1.98 10.31
N HIS A 485 -0.29 -2.54 9.55
CA HIS A 485 -0.27 -2.45 8.11
C HIS A 485 -0.70 -1.04 7.66
N PRO A 486 -0.01 -0.37 6.72
CA PRO A 486 -0.35 0.99 6.29
C PRO A 486 -1.80 1.16 5.83
N LEU A 487 -2.35 0.17 5.12
CA LEU A 487 -3.74 0.21 4.66
C LEU A 487 -4.76 0.21 5.81
N ILE A 488 -4.41 -0.30 7.00
CA ILE A 488 -5.31 -0.24 8.17
C ILE A 488 -5.43 1.19 8.69
N ALA A 489 -4.31 1.93 8.73
CA ALA A 489 -4.31 3.33 9.09
C ALA A 489 -5.08 4.17 8.06
N ASP A 490 -4.87 3.90 6.77
CA ASP A 490 -5.56 4.59 5.69
C ASP A 490 -7.08 4.27 5.66
N CYS A 491 -7.47 3.01 5.86
CA CYS A 491 -8.87 2.60 6.03
C CYS A 491 -9.58 3.41 7.13
N TYR A 492 -8.97 3.53 8.31
CA TYR A 492 -9.52 4.38 9.38
C TYR A 492 -9.63 5.85 8.95
N SER A 493 -8.57 6.39 8.33
CA SER A 493 -8.54 7.76 7.81
C SER A 493 -9.67 8.01 6.81
N GLN A 494 -9.92 7.09 5.86
CA GLN A 494 -11.00 7.20 4.88
C GLN A 494 -12.37 7.19 5.56
N ILE A 495 -12.62 6.27 6.51
CA ILE A 495 -13.88 6.24 7.26
C ILE A 495 -14.14 7.60 7.96
N VAL A 496 -13.13 8.14 8.65
CA VAL A 496 -13.27 9.41 9.37
C VAL A 496 -13.46 10.58 8.41
N TYR A 497 -12.71 10.60 7.31
CA TYR A 497 -12.82 11.61 6.26
C TYR A 497 -14.23 11.63 5.66
N HIS A 498 -14.73 10.49 5.18
CA HIS A 498 -16.03 10.41 4.51
C HIS A 498 -17.21 10.70 5.43
N LEU A 499 -17.16 10.27 6.70
CA LEU A 499 -18.16 10.65 7.70
C LEU A 499 -18.23 12.17 7.94
N ASN A 500 -17.13 12.88 7.71
CA ASN A 500 -17.02 14.32 7.97
C ASN A 500 -16.90 15.18 6.69
N LYS A 501 -16.84 14.58 5.50
CA LYS A 501 -16.60 15.23 4.20
C LYS A 501 -17.53 16.41 3.93
N HIS A 502 -18.78 16.30 4.39
CA HIS A 502 -19.82 17.31 4.18
C HIS A 502 -20.19 18.11 5.43
N ASN A 503 -19.53 17.85 6.57
CA ASN A 503 -19.78 18.64 7.78
C ASN A 503 -19.31 20.07 7.53
N LYS A 504 -20.23 21.03 7.67
CA LYS A 504 -19.94 22.47 7.50
C LYS A 504 -19.19 23.01 8.70
N ALA A 505 -17.97 22.52 8.93
CA ALA A 505 -17.06 23.14 9.88
C ALA A 505 -16.59 24.49 9.30
N THR A 506 -17.27 25.57 9.69
CA THR A 506 -16.85 26.98 9.53
C THR A 506 -16.52 27.43 8.10
N VAL A 507 -17.56 27.70 7.30
CA VAL A 507 -17.47 28.65 6.18
C VAL A 507 -18.26 29.91 6.56
N TYR A 508 -17.57 31.05 6.56
CA TYR A 508 -18.06 32.39 6.88
C TYR A 508 -19.42 32.71 6.23
N SER A 509 -20.50 32.71 7.00
CA SER A 509 -21.76 33.38 6.64
C SER A 509 -22.35 34.07 7.87
N LYS A 510 -22.60 35.37 7.73
CA LYS A 510 -22.83 36.34 8.82
C LYS A 510 -24.14 36.18 9.59
N THR A 511 -24.96 35.15 9.39
CA THR A 511 -26.33 35.18 9.92
C THR A 511 -26.92 33.90 10.53
N THR A 512 -26.23 32.75 10.57
CA THR A 512 -26.71 31.60 11.40
C THR A 512 -25.58 30.62 11.70
N PHE A 513 -25.30 30.38 12.99
CA PHE A 513 -24.35 29.37 13.44
C PHE A 513 -25.03 27.98 13.45
N LEU A 514 -24.92 27.24 12.34
CA LEU A 514 -25.16 25.80 12.35
C LEU A 514 -23.84 25.11 12.05
N THR A 515 -23.06 24.83 13.09
CA THR A 515 -21.92 23.92 13.01
C THR A 515 -22.49 22.51 13.15
N ASP A 516 -22.53 21.74 12.06
CA ASP A 516 -22.73 20.30 12.22
C ASP A 516 -21.54 19.75 13.03
N PRO A 517 -21.78 19.12 14.20
CA PRO A 517 -20.70 18.66 15.05
C PRO A 517 -19.91 17.55 14.34
N LYS A 518 -18.57 17.60 14.40
CA LYS A 518 -17.68 16.56 13.87
C LYS A 518 -18.12 15.20 14.42
N ILE A 519 -18.30 14.23 13.54
CA ILE A 519 -18.57 12.85 13.91
C ILE A 519 -17.24 12.22 14.28
N ASN A 520 -17.07 11.89 15.56
CA ASN A 520 -15.86 11.27 16.07
C ASN A 520 -16.02 9.75 16.10
N VAL A 521 -15.00 9.04 15.65
CA VAL A 521 -14.89 7.58 15.69
C VAL A 521 -13.68 7.25 16.55
N ASP A 522 -13.85 6.41 17.56
CA ASP A 522 -12.77 5.99 18.45
C ASP A 522 -12.24 4.62 18.01
N VAL A 523 -10.91 4.49 17.92
CA VAL A 523 -10.26 3.17 17.85
C VAL A 523 -10.27 2.56 19.25
N VAL A 524 -11.15 1.56 19.43
CA VAL A 524 -11.28 0.79 20.68
C VAL A 524 -10.03 -0.05 20.90
N ARG A 525 -9.52 -0.65 19.82
CA ARG A 525 -8.35 -1.50 19.84
C ARG A 525 -7.71 -1.58 18.46
N GLY A 526 -6.40 -1.36 18.39
CA GLY A 526 -5.58 -1.69 17.22
C GLY A 526 -4.76 -2.94 17.52
N PHE A 527 -3.47 -2.76 17.75
CA PHE A 527 -2.52 -3.82 18.05
C PHE A 527 -2.79 -4.52 19.39
N MET A 528 -2.50 -5.82 19.44
CA MET A 528 -2.52 -6.65 20.65
C MET A 528 -1.26 -7.49 20.77
N SER A 529 -0.66 -7.51 21.96
CA SER A 529 0.40 -8.49 22.26
C SER A 529 -0.15 -9.91 22.28
N THR A 530 0.74 -10.91 22.18
CA THR A 530 0.37 -12.33 22.22
C THR A 530 -0.40 -12.69 23.49
N GLU A 531 0.03 -12.13 24.64
CA GLU A 531 -0.62 -12.35 25.93
C GLU A 531 -1.99 -11.67 26.00
N GLU A 532 -2.10 -10.40 25.57
CA GLU A 532 -3.38 -9.70 25.54
C GLU A 532 -4.40 -10.42 24.66
N GLN A 533 -3.96 -10.97 23.53
CA GLN A 533 -4.82 -11.75 22.64
C GLN A 533 -5.36 -12.98 23.35
N GLN A 534 -4.48 -13.80 23.95
CA GLN A 534 -4.88 -15.03 24.64
C GLN A 534 -5.83 -14.76 25.82
N LEU A 535 -5.69 -13.62 26.49
CA LEU A 535 -6.55 -13.22 27.60
C LEU A 535 -7.93 -12.74 27.13
N LYS A 536 -8.02 -12.05 25.99
CA LYS A 536 -9.26 -11.35 25.57
C LYS A 536 -10.04 -12.05 24.47
N LEU A 537 -9.41 -12.94 23.70
CA LEU A 537 -10.00 -13.61 22.55
C LEU A 537 -9.82 -15.13 22.64
N ALA A 538 -10.90 -15.87 22.41
CA ALA A 538 -10.82 -17.31 22.26
C ALA A 538 -10.12 -17.66 20.93
N PRO A 539 -9.36 -18.77 20.85
CA PRO A 539 -8.75 -19.21 19.59
C PRO A 539 -9.71 -19.42 18.42
N SER A 540 -11.00 -19.63 18.70
CA SER A 540 -12.07 -19.76 17.70
C SER A 540 -12.66 -18.42 17.25
N ASP A 541 -12.26 -17.30 17.84
CA ASP A 541 -12.74 -15.96 17.47
C ASP A 541 -12.14 -15.55 16.13
N ARG A 542 -12.95 -15.00 15.22
CA ARG A 542 -12.50 -14.57 13.88
C ARG A 542 -11.50 -13.41 13.91
N ARG A 543 -11.40 -12.72 15.05
CA ARG A 543 -10.40 -11.66 15.29
C ARG A 543 -9.06 -12.21 15.78
N TYR A 544 -8.99 -13.51 16.09
CA TYR A 544 -7.78 -14.12 16.63
C TYR A 544 -6.66 -14.01 15.59
N ASN A 545 -5.49 -13.53 16.00
CA ASN A 545 -4.26 -13.24 15.22
C ASN A 545 -4.21 -11.91 14.46
N THR A 546 -5.32 -11.37 13.98
CA THR A 546 -5.29 -10.23 13.02
C THR A 546 -4.77 -8.94 13.66
N MET A 547 -5.18 -8.63 14.89
CA MET A 547 -4.65 -7.49 15.65
C MET A 547 -3.18 -7.68 16.08
N THR A 548 -2.73 -8.91 16.32
CA THR A 548 -1.31 -9.20 16.62
C THR A 548 -0.42 -9.13 15.38
N LEU A 549 -0.99 -9.36 14.19
CA LEU A 549 -0.35 -9.15 12.89
C LEU A 549 -0.41 -7.68 12.43
N GLY A 550 -1.24 -6.85 13.06
CA GLY A 550 -1.44 -5.45 12.68
C GLY A 550 -2.32 -5.27 11.44
N THR A 551 -3.11 -6.28 11.08
CA THR A 551 -3.97 -6.31 9.90
C THR A 551 -5.46 -6.13 10.24
N GLY A 552 -5.78 -5.76 11.48
CA GLY A 552 -7.16 -5.52 11.91
C GLY A 552 -7.25 -4.59 13.11
N PHE A 553 -8.44 -4.03 13.33
CA PHE A 553 -8.74 -3.07 14.39
C PHE A 553 -10.23 -3.01 14.72
N GLU A 554 -10.57 -2.44 15.88
CA GLU A 554 -11.93 -2.24 16.37
C GLU A 554 -12.25 -0.75 16.49
N ILE A 555 -13.40 -0.33 15.96
CA ILE A 555 -13.87 1.06 16.01
C ILE A 555 -15.31 1.18 16.48
N LYS A 556 -15.65 2.35 17.03
CA LYS A 556 -17.01 2.73 17.40
C LYS A 556 -17.23 4.23 17.28
N TYR A 557 -18.49 4.66 17.25
CA TYR A 557 -18.80 6.07 17.45
C TYR A 557 -18.40 6.52 18.86
N SER A 558 -17.74 7.68 18.94
CA SER A 558 -17.33 8.26 20.22
C SER A 558 -18.54 8.66 21.07
N SER A 559 -18.42 8.53 22.39
CA SER A 559 -19.44 9.01 23.34
C SER A 559 -19.62 10.53 23.32
N ASN A 560 -18.67 11.26 22.74
CA ASN A 560 -18.73 12.71 22.59
C ASN A 560 -19.64 13.17 21.44
N ASN A 561 -20.14 12.25 20.61
CA ASN A 561 -21.08 12.58 19.56
C ASN A 561 -22.45 12.95 20.16
N THR A 562 -23.03 14.05 19.69
CA THR A 562 -24.32 14.56 20.19
C THR A 562 -25.53 13.78 19.68
N VAL A 563 -25.35 13.00 18.60
CA VAL A 563 -26.39 12.21 17.96
C VAL A 563 -25.96 10.75 17.97
N GLU A 564 -26.80 9.89 18.55
CA GLU A 564 -26.60 8.44 18.51
C GLU A 564 -26.80 7.93 17.08
N ARG A 565 -25.89 7.07 16.64
CA ARG A 565 -25.85 6.54 15.26
C ARG A 565 -25.77 5.01 15.29
N PRO A 566 -26.54 4.30 14.44
CA PRO A 566 -26.46 2.85 14.37
C PRO A 566 -25.07 2.38 13.92
N LEU A 567 -24.51 1.36 14.60
CA LEU A 567 -23.21 0.77 14.21
C LEU A 567 -23.23 0.19 12.79
N TYR A 568 -24.40 -0.22 12.30
CA TYR A 568 -24.58 -0.67 10.93
C TYR A 568 -24.17 0.40 9.90
N THR A 569 -24.33 1.70 10.20
CA THR A 569 -23.80 2.78 9.35
C THR A 569 -22.27 2.73 9.29
N LEU A 570 -21.60 2.43 10.40
CA LEU A 570 -20.14 2.32 10.43
C LEU A 570 -19.65 1.08 9.67
N VAL A 571 -20.40 -0.04 9.71
CA VAL A 571 -20.12 -1.23 8.87
C VAL A 571 -20.17 -0.86 7.40
N LYS A 572 -21.24 -0.18 6.97
CA LYS A 572 -21.40 0.30 5.59
C LYS A 572 -20.20 1.13 5.14
N GLN A 573 -19.80 2.12 5.93
CA GLN A 573 -18.64 2.98 5.63
C GLN A 573 -17.33 2.18 5.57
N ALA A 574 -17.14 1.20 6.46
CA ALA A 574 -15.97 0.33 6.39
C ALA A 574 -15.95 -0.49 5.10
N VAL A 575 -17.10 -1.04 4.66
CA VAL A 575 -17.20 -1.78 3.40
C VAL A 575 -16.93 -0.89 2.20
N ASP A 576 -17.54 0.30 2.16
CA ASP A 576 -17.42 1.22 1.03
C ASP A 576 -16.00 1.70 0.79
N TYR A 577 -15.25 1.96 1.86
CA TYR A 577 -13.97 2.68 1.74
C TYR A 577 -12.75 1.82 2.06
N CYS A 578 -12.87 0.82 2.94
CA CYS A 578 -11.76 -0.08 3.22
C CYS A 578 -11.71 -1.25 2.23
N GLY A 579 -12.87 -1.71 1.74
CA GLY A 579 -12.94 -2.81 0.78
C GLY A 579 -12.14 -2.55 -0.50
N PRO A 580 -12.41 -1.45 -1.23
CA PRO A 580 -11.64 -1.08 -2.42
C PRO A 580 -10.17 -0.86 -2.12
N LEU A 581 -9.87 -0.21 -0.99
CA LEU A 581 -8.50 0.07 -0.55
C LEU A 581 -7.66 -1.21 -0.36
N PHE A 582 -8.23 -2.25 0.24
CA PHE A 582 -7.54 -3.53 0.46
C PHE A 582 -7.38 -4.31 -0.85
N ASN A 583 -8.45 -4.34 -1.67
CA ASN A 583 -8.45 -5.06 -2.94
C ASN A 583 -7.47 -4.46 -3.97
N ASP A 584 -7.40 -3.13 -4.06
CA ASP A 584 -6.49 -2.45 -4.97
C ASP A 584 -5.06 -2.46 -4.47
N GLY A 585 -4.86 -2.30 -3.15
CA GLY A 585 -3.53 -2.20 -2.55
C GLY A 585 -2.76 -3.50 -2.52
N VAL A 586 -3.37 -4.59 -2.03
CA VAL A 586 -2.67 -5.88 -1.80
C VAL A 586 -3.42 -7.11 -2.30
N LYS A 587 -4.54 -6.94 -3.02
CA LYS A 587 -5.38 -8.04 -3.51
C LYS A 587 -5.96 -8.91 -2.38
N GLU A 588 -6.20 -8.29 -1.24
CA GLU A 588 -6.94 -8.88 -0.12
C GLU A 588 -8.37 -8.34 -0.15
N GLU A 589 -9.31 -9.12 0.35
CA GLU A 589 -10.67 -8.67 0.61
C GLU A 589 -10.75 -8.12 2.04
N MET A 590 -11.90 -8.24 2.71
CA MET A 590 -12.08 -7.66 4.04
C MET A 590 -12.98 -8.51 4.94
N GLY A 591 -12.69 -8.48 6.24
CA GLY A 591 -13.61 -8.97 7.26
C GLY A 591 -14.27 -7.84 8.02
N VAL A 592 -15.58 -7.97 8.24
CA VAL A 592 -16.33 -7.03 9.09
C VAL A 592 -17.15 -7.77 10.13
N GLY A 593 -16.84 -7.52 11.40
CA GLY A 593 -17.55 -8.09 12.54
C GLY A 593 -18.41 -7.04 13.26
N LEU A 594 -19.71 -7.28 13.37
CA LEU A 594 -20.63 -6.44 14.14
C LEU A 594 -20.79 -6.96 15.58
N TYR A 595 -20.48 -6.10 16.56
CA TYR A 595 -20.57 -6.36 17.99
C TYR A 595 -21.46 -5.31 18.68
N GLN A 596 -21.76 -5.52 19.97
CA GLN A 596 -22.74 -4.73 20.72
C GLN A 596 -22.52 -3.22 20.72
N ASP A 597 -21.27 -2.77 20.81
CA ASP A 597 -20.90 -1.36 20.96
C ASP A 597 -19.80 -0.91 19.99
N LYS A 598 -19.44 -1.76 19.02
CA LYS A 598 -18.32 -1.55 18.10
C LYS A 598 -18.40 -2.44 16.88
N ILE A 599 -17.60 -2.13 15.88
CA ILE A 599 -17.32 -3.00 14.75
C ILE A 599 -15.85 -3.39 14.73
N PHE A 600 -15.54 -4.49 14.06
CA PHE A 600 -14.20 -4.96 13.79
C PHE A 600 -13.98 -4.96 12.28
N VAL A 601 -12.80 -4.54 11.84
CA VAL A 601 -12.40 -4.48 10.43
C VAL A 601 -11.01 -5.09 10.30
N ASP A 602 -10.80 -5.98 9.33
CA ASP A 602 -9.48 -6.51 8.98
C ASP A 602 -9.33 -6.85 7.50
N MET A 603 -8.07 -7.09 7.12
CA MET A 603 -7.67 -7.61 5.82
C MET A 603 -7.61 -9.14 5.87
N ARG A 604 -8.13 -9.81 4.83
CA ARG A 604 -8.16 -11.27 4.70
C ARG A 604 -8.43 -11.71 3.26
N SER A 605 -8.21 -12.99 2.98
CA SER A 605 -8.32 -13.56 1.64
C SER A 605 -9.73 -13.53 1.04
N ASP A 606 -10.76 -13.61 1.89
CA ASP A 606 -12.15 -13.73 1.46
C ASP A 606 -13.05 -12.78 2.27
N PHE A 607 -14.01 -12.17 1.59
CA PHE A 607 -14.98 -11.26 2.16
C PHE A 607 -15.87 -12.02 3.12
N ASP A 608 -15.92 -11.53 4.34
CA ASP A 608 -16.68 -12.18 5.39
C ASP A 608 -17.28 -11.16 6.35
N VAL A 609 -18.60 -11.22 6.49
CA VAL A 609 -19.33 -10.42 7.46
C VAL A 609 -20.04 -11.32 8.46
N TRP A 610 -19.97 -10.94 9.73
CA TRP A 610 -20.61 -11.67 10.81
C TRP A 610 -21.13 -10.74 11.90
N THR A 611 -22.05 -11.24 12.70
CA THR A 611 -22.48 -10.60 13.94
C THR A 611 -22.40 -11.59 15.10
N LYS A 612 -22.08 -11.08 16.29
CA LYS A 612 -22.07 -11.88 17.52
C LYS A 612 -23.48 -12.20 18.03
N ALA A 613 -24.48 -11.38 17.70
CA ALA A 613 -25.85 -11.57 18.16
C ALA A 613 -26.87 -11.03 17.14
N SER A 614 -27.97 -11.76 16.95
CA SER A 614 -29.03 -11.41 15.98
C SER A 614 -29.73 -10.09 16.30
N ASN A 615 -29.75 -9.68 17.58
CA ASN A 615 -30.31 -8.39 18.01
C ASN A 615 -29.49 -7.16 17.57
N GLN A 616 -28.32 -7.36 16.95
CA GLN A 616 -27.51 -6.30 16.36
C GLN A 616 -27.87 -6.01 14.90
N LEU A 617 -28.62 -6.91 14.26
CA LEU A 617 -29.01 -6.74 12.86
C LEU A 617 -30.08 -5.64 12.74
N PRO A 618 -30.15 -4.96 11.59
CA PRO A 618 -31.26 -4.08 11.27
C PRO A 618 -32.61 -4.79 11.46
N GLU A 619 -33.62 -4.04 11.90
CA GLU A 619 -34.96 -4.59 12.15
C GLU A 619 -35.49 -5.31 10.90
N GLY A 620 -35.95 -6.55 11.08
CA GLY A 620 -36.49 -7.37 10.00
C GLY A 620 -35.48 -8.10 9.11
N LYS A 621 -34.15 -7.90 9.28
CA LYS A 621 -33.13 -8.63 8.51
C LYS A 621 -32.65 -9.91 9.19
N THR A 622 -32.53 -11.00 8.45
CA THR A 622 -31.84 -12.21 8.89
C THR A 622 -30.32 -12.07 8.72
N LEU A 623 -29.55 -13.00 9.31
CA LEU A 623 -28.09 -13.04 9.11
C LEU A 623 -27.72 -13.30 7.63
N SER A 624 -28.56 -14.07 6.91
CA SER A 624 -28.34 -14.34 5.49
C SER A 624 -28.52 -13.08 4.67
N ASP A 625 -29.62 -12.36 4.89
CA ASP A 625 -29.90 -11.10 4.19
C ASP A 625 -28.81 -10.06 4.44
N TYR A 626 -28.30 -9.99 5.68
CA TYR A 626 -27.20 -9.09 6.02
C TYR A 626 -25.89 -9.45 5.31
N ARG A 627 -25.58 -10.75 5.18
CA ARG A 627 -24.39 -11.21 4.46
C ARG A 627 -24.45 -10.90 2.98
N GLU A 628 -25.58 -11.20 2.36
CA GLU A 628 -25.80 -10.94 0.94
C GLU A 628 -25.77 -9.44 0.62
N ASP A 629 -26.42 -8.62 1.46
CA ASP A 629 -26.43 -7.15 1.36
C ASP A 629 -25.02 -6.55 1.45
N MET A 630 -24.18 -7.04 2.36
CA MET A 630 -22.81 -6.52 2.51
C MET A 630 -21.84 -7.06 1.46
N LEU A 631 -22.00 -8.31 1.01
CA LEU A 631 -21.21 -8.87 -0.09
C LEU A 631 -21.49 -8.09 -1.38
N GLN A 632 -22.77 -7.92 -1.71
CA GLN A 632 -23.17 -7.13 -2.87
C GLN A 632 -22.65 -5.70 -2.77
N ARG A 633 -22.73 -5.09 -1.59
CA ARG A 633 -22.19 -3.74 -1.36
C ARG A 633 -20.67 -3.69 -1.55
N PHE A 634 -19.92 -4.69 -1.07
CA PHE A 634 -18.48 -4.77 -1.24
C PHE A 634 -18.10 -4.85 -2.74
N GLU A 635 -18.73 -5.76 -3.49
CA GLU A 635 -18.50 -5.89 -4.94
C GLU A 635 -18.77 -4.57 -5.67
N LEU A 636 -19.89 -3.92 -5.35
CA LEU A 636 -20.26 -2.64 -5.97
C LEU A 636 -19.35 -1.48 -5.52
N ALA A 637 -18.80 -1.52 -4.31
CA ALA A 637 -17.83 -0.54 -3.84
C ALA A 637 -16.49 -0.68 -4.57
N VAL A 638 -16.01 -1.90 -4.77
CA VAL A 638 -14.81 -2.19 -5.56
C VAL A 638 -14.97 -1.70 -7.01
N ASP A 639 -16.18 -1.78 -7.55
CA ASP A 639 -16.54 -1.24 -8.87
C ASP A 639 -16.77 0.29 -8.89
N ASN A 640 -16.48 1.03 -7.81
CA ASN A 640 -16.67 2.48 -7.68
C ASN A 640 -18.12 2.97 -7.87
N ARG A 641 -19.11 2.16 -7.45
CA ARG A 641 -20.55 2.45 -7.64
C ARG A 641 -21.22 3.13 -6.44
N ILE A 642 -20.49 3.43 -5.37
CA ILE A 642 -21.02 4.14 -4.20
C ILE A 642 -21.22 5.61 -4.55
N VAL A 643 -22.43 6.14 -4.36
CA VAL A 643 -22.72 7.56 -4.60
C VAL A 643 -22.23 8.37 -3.40
N ASP A 644 -21.11 9.06 -3.58
CA ASP A 644 -20.50 9.94 -2.60
C ASP A 644 -19.94 11.20 -3.29
N PRO A 645 -20.75 12.26 -3.43
CA PRO A 645 -20.38 13.40 -4.25
C PRO A 645 -19.18 14.15 -3.68
N ASP A 646 -18.31 14.67 -4.54
CA ASP A 646 -17.19 15.52 -4.10
C ASP A 646 -17.67 16.83 -3.47
N ASN A 647 -18.77 17.36 -4.01
CA ASN A 647 -19.41 18.57 -3.49
C ASN A 647 -20.92 18.35 -3.40
N LEU A 648 -21.41 18.10 -2.18
CA LEU A 648 -22.82 17.83 -1.90
C LEU A 648 -23.75 18.96 -2.35
N GLU A 649 -23.35 20.23 -2.16
CA GLU A 649 -24.18 21.37 -2.55
C GLU A 649 -24.30 21.47 -4.07
N ARG A 650 -23.18 21.33 -4.79
CA ARG A 650 -23.17 21.34 -6.25
C ARG A 650 -23.94 20.16 -6.82
N ALA A 651 -23.69 18.94 -6.33
CA ALA A 651 -24.38 17.73 -6.73
C ALA A 651 -25.91 17.89 -6.62
N CYS A 652 -26.39 18.42 -5.48
CA CYS A 652 -27.82 18.61 -5.28
C CYS A 652 -28.43 19.82 -5.99
N ILE A 653 -27.65 20.85 -6.31
CA ILE A 653 -28.11 21.97 -7.16
C ILE A 653 -28.25 21.54 -8.63
N LEU A 654 -27.35 20.69 -9.10
CA LEU A 654 -27.30 20.20 -10.48
C LEU A 654 -28.19 18.96 -10.71
N ALA A 655 -28.69 18.33 -9.65
CA ALA A 655 -29.53 17.15 -9.75
C ALA A 655 -30.78 17.43 -10.60
N ASN A 656 -30.93 16.68 -11.68
CA ASN A 656 -32.06 16.73 -12.59
C ASN A 656 -32.75 15.36 -12.58
N HIS A 657 -33.49 15.07 -11.51
CA HIS A 657 -34.16 13.77 -11.37
C HIS A 657 -35.50 13.76 -12.13
N PRO A 658 -35.83 12.68 -12.85
CA PRO A 658 -37.15 12.51 -13.43
C PRO A 658 -38.19 12.26 -12.32
N GLY A 659 -39.45 12.59 -12.59
CA GLY A 659 -40.58 12.27 -11.73
C GLY A 659 -41.37 11.08 -12.28
N LEU A 660 -42.12 10.38 -11.41
CA LEU A 660 -43.20 9.51 -11.87
C LEU A 660 -44.36 10.37 -12.37
N GLN A 661 -45.07 9.90 -13.39
CA GLN A 661 -46.26 10.59 -13.90
C GLN A 661 -47.32 10.74 -12.81
N HIS A 662 -47.83 11.96 -12.63
CA HIS A 662 -48.85 12.28 -11.64
C HIS A 662 -49.56 13.58 -12.01
N ALA A 663 -50.87 13.68 -11.73
CA ALA A 663 -51.65 14.88 -12.01
C ALA A 663 -51.13 16.13 -11.28
N ASP A 664 -50.66 15.95 -10.05
CA ASP A 664 -50.08 17.04 -9.22
C ASP A 664 -48.59 17.31 -9.50
N PHE A 665 -47.98 16.64 -10.49
CA PHE A 665 -46.60 16.94 -10.88
C PHE A 665 -46.46 18.41 -11.23
N ASN A 666 -45.33 19.04 -10.92
CA ASN A 666 -44.98 20.35 -11.47
C ASN A 666 -43.50 20.33 -11.77
N HIS A 667 -43.12 20.72 -12.97
CA HIS A 667 -41.74 20.84 -13.35
C HIS A 667 -41.08 21.94 -12.51
N GLU A 668 -39.97 21.59 -11.88
CA GLU A 668 -39.11 22.57 -11.24
C GLU A 668 -37.80 22.65 -11.99
N HIS A 669 -37.52 23.84 -12.54
CA HIS A 669 -36.18 24.13 -13.07
C HIS A 669 -35.13 23.89 -11.99
N THR A 670 -34.04 23.23 -12.39
CA THR A 670 -32.87 23.07 -11.52
C THR A 670 -32.35 24.44 -11.09
N GLU A 671 -31.71 24.51 -9.92
CA GLU A 671 -31.17 25.78 -9.43
C GLU A 671 -30.08 26.32 -10.37
N HIS A 672 -29.43 25.45 -11.15
CA HIS A 672 -28.53 25.87 -12.23
C HIS A 672 -29.23 26.67 -13.33
N VAL A 673 -30.36 26.17 -13.83
CA VAL A 673 -31.18 26.87 -14.82
C VAL A 673 -31.69 28.18 -14.23
N LYS A 674 -32.23 28.15 -13.01
CA LYS A 674 -32.69 29.35 -12.29
C LYS A 674 -31.59 30.42 -12.13
N ARG A 675 -30.35 30.00 -11.86
CA ARG A 675 -29.18 30.91 -11.77
C ARG A 675 -28.76 31.45 -13.13
N ARG A 676 -28.74 30.60 -14.16
CA ARG A 676 -28.42 31.01 -15.53
C ARG A 676 -29.41 32.07 -16.03
N ARG A 677 -30.71 31.89 -15.78
CA ARG A 677 -31.75 32.88 -16.07
C ARG A 677 -31.54 34.23 -15.37
N ARG A 678 -30.85 34.25 -14.21
CA ARG A 678 -30.51 35.49 -13.47
C ARG A 678 -29.19 36.12 -13.92
N ALA A 679 -28.32 35.37 -14.58
CA ALA A 679 -27.02 35.83 -15.06
C ALA A 679 -27.14 36.46 -16.45
N ALA A 680 -26.19 37.33 -16.81
CA ALA A 680 -26.10 37.83 -18.18
C ALA A 680 -25.65 36.69 -19.12
N PRO A 681 -26.18 36.59 -20.36
CA PRO A 681 -25.75 35.57 -21.33
C PRO A 681 -24.24 35.66 -21.57
N GLU A 682 -23.54 34.52 -21.66
CA GLU A 682 -22.12 34.53 -22.01
C GLU A 682 -21.93 34.86 -23.51
N PRO A 683 -20.77 35.42 -23.91
CA PRO A 683 -20.54 35.88 -25.29
C PRO A 683 -20.68 34.80 -26.38
N ASP A 684 -20.52 33.53 -26.01
CA ASP A 684 -20.55 32.37 -26.90
C ASP A 684 -21.87 31.55 -26.79
N ASP A 685 -22.81 31.97 -25.95
CA ASP A 685 -24.11 31.28 -25.81
C ASP A 685 -25.00 31.50 -27.04
N CYS A 686 -25.68 30.44 -27.47
CA CYS A 686 -26.71 30.53 -28.51
C CYS A 686 -27.84 31.44 -28.00
N VAL A 687 -28.09 32.56 -28.71
CA VAL A 687 -29.17 33.49 -28.36
C VAL A 687 -30.48 32.92 -28.90
N PRO A 688 -31.45 32.54 -28.04
CA PRO A 688 -32.70 31.94 -28.49
C PRO A 688 -33.58 33.02 -29.15
N VAL A 689 -34.06 32.73 -30.36
CA VAL A 689 -34.88 33.63 -31.17
C VAL A 689 -36.18 32.92 -31.56
N SER A 690 -37.33 33.56 -31.35
CA SER A 690 -38.65 32.99 -31.62
C SER A 690 -39.34 33.56 -32.88
N ASP A 691 -38.83 34.66 -33.44
CA ASP A 691 -39.40 35.37 -34.59
C ASP A 691 -38.68 35.05 -35.92
N THR A 692 -38.15 33.83 -36.04
CA THR A 692 -37.53 33.37 -37.28
C THR A 692 -38.58 33.16 -38.39
N GLU A 693 -38.12 33.16 -39.65
CA GLU A 693 -38.97 32.85 -40.80
C GLU A 693 -39.58 31.44 -40.68
N PHE A 694 -38.80 30.48 -40.17
CA PHE A 694 -39.28 29.13 -39.85
C PHE A 694 -40.41 29.16 -38.82
N CYS A 695 -40.22 29.83 -37.69
CA CYS A 695 -41.22 29.88 -36.63
C CYS A 695 -42.53 30.53 -37.09
N THR A 696 -42.43 31.57 -37.91
CA THR A 696 -43.59 32.27 -38.47
C THR A 696 -44.33 31.42 -39.50
N SER A 697 -43.60 30.79 -40.44
CA SER A 697 -44.19 29.97 -41.51
C SER A 697 -44.80 28.66 -41.01
N THR A 698 -44.26 28.09 -39.92
CA THR A 698 -44.74 26.82 -39.35
C THR A 698 -45.88 26.96 -38.33
N LEU A 699 -46.21 28.18 -37.89
CA LEU A 699 -47.17 28.42 -36.80
C LEU A 699 -48.52 27.71 -37.02
N LYS A 700 -49.09 27.82 -38.24
CA LYS A 700 -50.38 27.18 -38.56
C LYS A 700 -50.30 25.65 -38.54
N HIS A 701 -49.17 25.09 -38.97
CA HIS A 701 -48.94 23.65 -38.94
C HIS A 701 -48.80 23.16 -37.48
N ARG A 702 -48.04 23.88 -36.65
CA ARG A 702 -47.89 23.58 -35.21
C ARG A 702 -49.21 23.67 -34.45
N GLN A 703 -50.07 24.65 -34.76
CA GLN A 703 -51.42 24.74 -34.21
C GLN A 703 -52.29 23.53 -34.59
N THR A 704 -52.14 23.02 -35.81
CA THR A 704 -52.90 21.85 -36.27
C THR A 704 -52.55 20.61 -35.44
N GLU A 705 -51.28 20.43 -35.10
CA GLU A 705 -50.82 19.33 -34.23
C GLU A 705 -51.33 19.48 -32.78
N VAL A 706 -51.31 20.70 -32.23
CA VAL A 706 -51.90 20.97 -30.90
C VAL A 706 -53.39 20.65 -30.89
N ASP A 707 -54.15 21.13 -31.88
CA ASP A 707 -55.60 20.90 -31.97
C ASP A 707 -55.92 19.40 -32.10
N HIS A 708 -55.07 18.66 -32.80
CA HIS A 708 -55.17 17.20 -32.93
C HIS A 708 -54.99 16.51 -31.57
N ILE A 709 -53.86 16.74 -30.89
CA ILE A 709 -53.60 16.13 -29.56
C ILE A 709 -54.70 16.54 -28.57
N TRP A 710 -55.12 17.80 -28.57
CA TRP A 710 -56.14 18.32 -27.68
C TRP A 710 -57.51 17.66 -27.89
N THR A 711 -57.89 17.45 -29.15
CA THR A 711 -59.14 16.76 -29.50
C THR A 711 -59.15 15.32 -28.99
N GLU A 712 -58.03 14.62 -29.10
CA GLU A 712 -57.92 13.24 -28.63
C GLU A 712 -57.90 13.18 -27.09
N LEU A 713 -57.16 14.08 -26.43
CA LEU A 713 -57.09 14.17 -24.98
C LEU A 713 -58.47 14.43 -24.33
N THR A 714 -59.16 15.49 -24.76
CA THR A 714 -60.45 15.92 -24.19
C THR A 714 -61.56 14.89 -24.38
N ARG A 715 -61.46 14.02 -25.39
CA ARG A 715 -62.43 12.94 -25.60
C ARG A 715 -62.38 11.86 -24.52
N LYS A 716 -61.24 11.67 -23.83
CA LYS A 716 -61.00 10.46 -23.05
C LYS A 716 -60.25 10.63 -21.72
N TRP A 717 -59.54 11.73 -21.45
CA TRP A 717 -58.69 11.81 -20.25
C TRP A 717 -58.39 13.25 -19.79
N LEU A 718 -58.83 13.64 -18.58
CA LEU A 718 -58.48 14.92 -17.94
C LEU A 718 -58.44 14.76 -16.41
N TYR A 719 -57.23 14.74 -15.84
CA TYR A 719 -57.00 14.64 -14.38
C TYR A 719 -56.62 15.98 -13.72
N ARG A 720 -56.25 16.98 -14.53
CA ARG A 720 -55.87 18.33 -14.10
C ARG A 720 -56.79 19.35 -14.76
N ASN A 721 -56.74 20.60 -14.29
CA ASN A 721 -57.52 21.70 -14.85
C ASN A 721 -57.31 21.79 -16.38
N GLU A 722 -58.41 21.77 -17.13
CA GLU A 722 -58.40 21.78 -18.59
C GLU A 722 -57.58 22.94 -19.16
N THR A 723 -57.70 24.13 -18.58
CA THR A 723 -56.94 25.31 -19.02
C THR A 723 -55.44 25.11 -18.84
N GLU A 724 -55.00 24.61 -17.70
CA GLU A 724 -53.57 24.38 -17.42
C GLU A 724 -52.98 23.34 -18.37
N VAL A 725 -53.70 22.23 -18.61
CA VAL A 725 -53.22 21.18 -19.51
C VAL A 725 -53.14 21.68 -20.95
N ARG A 726 -54.09 22.52 -21.37
CA ARG A 726 -54.07 23.16 -22.68
C ARG A 726 -52.89 24.12 -22.83
N GLU A 727 -52.65 24.96 -21.83
CA GLU A 727 -51.52 25.89 -21.82
C GLU A 727 -50.18 25.14 -21.91
N ALA A 728 -50.00 24.04 -21.16
CA ALA A 728 -48.79 23.22 -21.25
C ALA A 728 -48.66 22.50 -22.61
N LEU A 729 -49.76 22.04 -23.20
CA LEU A 729 -49.74 21.44 -24.54
C LEU A 729 -49.34 22.48 -25.62
N GLU A 730 -49.94 23.67 -25.55
CA GLU A 730 -49.61 24.80 -26.43
C GLU A 730 -48.15 25.21 -26.22
N GLY A 731 -47.68 25.36 -24.98
CA GLY A 731 -46.28 25.62 -24.67
C GLY A 731 -45.31 24.57 -25.22
N CYS A 732 -45.70 23.29 -25.17
CA CYS A 732 -44.85 22.21 -25.66
C CYS A 732 -44.72 22.16 -27.19
N PHE A 733 -45.85 22.22 -27.93
CA PHE A 733 -45.87 22.00 -29.38
C PHE A 733 -46.03 23.28 -30.21
N LEU A 734 -46.61 24.35 -29.66
CA LEU A 734 -46.81 25.65 -30.32
C LEU A 734 -45.69 26.65 -30.04
N ALA A 735 -44.88 26.48 -29.00
CA ALA A 735 -43.69 27.31 -28.82
C ALA A 735 -42.65 27.04 -29.92
N CYS A 736 -41.98 28.10 -30.36
CA CYS A 736 -40.88 28.03 -31.33
C CYS A 736 -39.68 28.81 -30.82
N GLY A 737 -38.51 28.21 -30.92
CA GLY A 737 -37.27 28.91 -30.64
C GLY A 737 -36.08 28.17 -31.20
N THR A 738 -35.07 28.93 -31.60
CA THR A 738 -33.75 28.39 -31.88
C THR A 738 -33.04 28.00 -30.58
N CYS A 739 -32.02 27.14 -30.69
CA CYS A 739 -31.15 26.69 -29.60
C CYS A 739 -31.74 25.59 -28.70
N LEU A 740 -30.85 24.76 -28.14
CA LEU A 740 -31.15 23.75 -27.10
C LEU A 740 -30.95 24.31 -25.68
N THR A 741 -30.80 25.62 -25.54
CA THR A 741 -30.49 26.33 -24.29
C THR A 741 -31.12 27.72 -24.30
N GLY A 742 -31.41 28.27 -23.11
CA GLY A 742 -32.00 29.60 -22.95
C GLY A 742 -33.50 29.54 -22.69
N THR A 743 -34.09 30.69 -22.35
CA THR A 743 -35.44 30.77 -21.75
C THR A 743 -36.51 30.09 -22.61
N ILE A 744 -36.49 30.28 -23.93
CA ILE A 744 -37.51 29.70 -24.83
C ILE A 744 -37.48 28.16 -24.80
N TYR A 745 -36.29 27.54 -24.92
CA TYR A 745 -36.18 26.09 -24.88
C TYR A 745 -36.47 25.54 -23.48
N GLU A 746 -36.00 26.23 -22.44
CA GLU A 746 -36.23 25.82 -21.06
C GLU A 746 -37.73 25.91 -20.69
N ASP A 747 -38.45 26.95 -21.10
CA ASP A 747 -39.91 27.06 -20.91
C ASP A 747 -40.64 25.95 -21.70
N LYS A 748 -40.19 25.65 -22.92
CA LYS A 748 -40.71 24.53 -23.71
C LYS A 748 -40.49 23.18 -23.03
N VAL A 749 -39.34 22.96 -22.38
CA VAL A 749 -39.07 21.77 -21.57
C VAL A 749 -40.02 21.70 -20.38
N GLU A 750 -40.25 22.81 -19.67
CA GLU A 750 -41.20 22.90 -18.57
C GLU A 750 -42.60 22.48 -19.01
N ASP A 751 -43.11 23.09 -20.08
CA ASP A 751 -44.44 22.85 -20.61
C ASP A 751 -44.60 21.41 -21.12
N CYS A 752 -43.63 20.90 -21.89
CA CYS A 752 -43.65 19.51 -22.34
C CYS A 752 -43.61 18.52 -21.17
N ASN A 753 -42.76 18.77 -20.18
CA ASN A 753 -42.60 17.85 -19.06
C ASN A 753 -43.85 17.83 -18.18
N ASN A 754 -44.44 19.01 -17.91
CA ASN A 754 -45.73 19.14 -17.25
C ASN A 754 -46.82 18.38 -18.00
N PHE A 755 -46.99 18.64 -19.30
CA PHE A 755 -47.98 17.97 -20.13
C PHE A 755 -47.82 16.44 -20.08
N LEU A 756 -46.61 15.92 -20.30
CA LEU A 756 -46.36 14.47 -20.30
C LEU A 756 -46.62 13.81 -18.93
N HIS A 757 -46.50 14.54 -17.82
CA HIS A 757 -46.81 14.02 -16.48
C HIS A 757 -48.29 14.14 -16.11
N TRP A 758 -48.98 15.20 -16.56
CA TRP A 758 -50.39 15.46 -16.25
C TRP A 758 -51.35 14.62 -17.05
N VAL A 759 -50.85 13.98 -18.10
CA VAL A 759 -51.58 12.98 -18.86
C VAL A 759 -51.01 11.61 -18.53
N PRO A 760 -51.25 11.08 -17.31
CA PRO A 760 -50.70 9.79 -16.90
C PRO A 760 -51.38 8.70 -17.71
N PHE A 761 -50.64 8.12 -18.66
CA PHE A 761 -51.05 6.90 -19.35
C PHE A 761 -50.21 5.75 -18.82
N ASP A 762 -50.77 4.55 -18.92
CA ASP A 762 -50.00 3.34 -18.68
C ASP A 762 -48.87 3.24 -19.71
N LEU A 763 -47.63 3.14 -19.21
CA LEU A 763 -46.45 2.91 -20.03
C LEU A 763 -46.18 1.41 -20.23
N MET A 764 -46.99 0.55 -19.62
CA MET A 764 -47.03 -0.92 -19.76
C MET A 764 -45.66 -1.59 -19.54
N ASN A 765 -44.82 -0.99 -18.71
CA ASN A 765 -43.43 -1.41 -18.46
C ASN A 765 -43.04 -1.50 -16.98
N ASP A 766 -44.03 -1.53 -16.09
CA ASP A 766 -43.88 -1.64 -14.63
C ASP A 766 -43.55 -3.07 -14.17
N ALA A 767 -43.83 -4.08 -15.01
CA ALA A 767 -43.48 -5.47 -14.73
C ALA A 767 -41.95 -5.68 -14.76
N PRO A 768 -41.38 -6.55 -13.90
CA PRO A 768 -39.95 -6.77 -13.84
C PRO A 768 -39.37 -7.35 -15.14
N GLY A 769 -38.29 -6.77 -15.66
CA GLY A 769 -37.45 -7.40 -16.70
C GLY A 769 -37.95 -7.27 -18.14
N ILE A 770 -39.04 -6.53 -18.39
CA ILE A 770 -39.63 -6.38 -19.73
C ILE A 770 -39.17 -5.12 -20.47
N THR A 771 -38.55 -4.15 -19.80
CA THR A 771 -38.25 -2.83 -20.36
C THR A 771 -37.02 -2.85 -21.28
N ASN A 772 -37.20 -2.41 -22.52
CA ASN A 772 -36.13 -2.26 -23.50
C ASN A 772 -35.98 -0.80 -23.98
N ILE A 773 -34.74 -0.34 -24.12
CA ILE A 773 -34.36 1.00 -24.58
C ILE A 773 -33.37 0.87 -25.74
N PHE A 774 -33.53 1.69 -26.77
CA PHE A 774 -32.68 1.70 -27.96
C PHE A 774 -32.55 3.12 -28.55
N PRO A 775 -31.51 3.42 -29.34
CA PRO A 775 -31.35 4.71 -30.01
C PRO A 775 -32.43 4.92 -31.07
N ARG A 776 -33.11 6.07 -31.02
CA ARG A 776 -34.26 6.40 -31.88
C ARG A 776 -34.01 6.13 -33.37
N ASP A 777 -32.87 6.55 -33.89
CA ASP A 777 -32.58 6.51 -35.32
C ASP A 777 -32.22 5.11 -35.84
N SER A 778 -32.24 4.08 -34.98
CA SER A 778 -31.84 2.72 -35.33
C SER A 778 -33.03 1.79 -35.51
N MET A 779 -33.61 1.80 -36.72
CA MET A 779 -34.70 0.88 -37.11
C MET A 779 -34.33 -0.61 -36.94
N TYR A 780 -33.05 -0.94 -37.10
CA TYR A 780 -32.58 -2.31 -36.93
C TYR A 780 -32.60 -2.73 -35.45
N LEU A 781 -32.09 -1.89 -34.53
CA LEU A 781 -32.10 -2.18 -33.09
C LEU A 781 -33.52 -2.16 -32.53
N ARG A 782 -34.37 -1.25 -33.02
CA ARG A 782 -35.81 -1.22 -32.71
C ARG A 782 -36.47 -2.59 -32.91
N GLY A 783 -36.36 -3.17 -34.11
CA GLY A 783 -36.97 -4.47 -34.41
C GLY A 783 -36.46 -5.62 -33.54
N ARG A 784 -35.23 -5.49 -33.01
CA ARG A 784 -34.65 -6.47 -32.06
C ARG A 784 -35.17 -6.26 -30.64
N ALA A 785 -35.10 -5.03 -30.15
CA ALA A 785 -35.47 -4.65 -28.80
C ALA A 785 -36.95 -4.95 -28.52
N CYS A 786 -37.84 -4.52 -29.41
CA CYS A 786 -39.29 -4.59 -29.18
C CYS A 786 -39.88 -5.98 -29.44
N SER A 787 -39.14 -6.88 -30.09
CA SER A 787 -39.57 -8.29 -30.21
C SER A 787 -39.28 -9.14 -28.97
N HIS A 788 -38.49 -8.64 -28.01
CA HIS A 788 -38.03 -9.39 -26.83
C HIS A 788 -38.48 -8.76 -25.51
N GLY A 789 -39.55 -7.96 -25.54
CA GLY A 789 -40.14 -7.33 -24.38
C GLY A 789 -40.97 -6.11 -24.79
N HIS A 790 -41.06 -5.15 -23.90
CA HIS A 790 -41.82 -3.93 -24.08
C HIS A 790 -40.89 -2.77 -24.48
N CYS A 791 -41.32 -1.99 -25.47
CA CYS A 791 -40.68 -0.75 -25.86
C CYS A 791 -41.62 0.43 -25.60
N ILE A 792 -41.06 1.63 -25.46
CA ILE A 792 -41.88 2.85 -25.29
C ILE A 792 -42.88 3.04 -26.45
N GLU A 793 -42.57 2.54 -27.63
CA GLU A 793 -43.44 2.61 -28.80
C GLU A 793 -44.77 1.87 -28.65
N ASP A 794 -44.84 0.90 -27.73
CA ASP A 794 -46.07 0.16 -27.45
C ASP A 794 -47.01 0.98 -26.53
N ALA A 795 -46.49 2.01 -25.85
CA ALA A 795 -47.24 2.83 -24.91
C ALA A 795 -48.23 3.79 -25.61
N PRO A 796 -49.49 3.88 -25.15
CA PRO A 796 -50.49 4.80 -25.70
C PRO A 796 -50.05 6.27 -25.72
N LEU A 797 -49.35 6.73 -24.67
CA LEU A 797 -48.85 8.10 -24.61
C LEU A 797 -47.86 8.38 -25.74
N PHE A 798 -46.97 7.43 -26.04
CA PHE A 798 -46.01 7.58 -27.12
C PHE A 798 -46.74 7.78 -28.44
N HIS A 799 -47.77 6.97 -28.73
CA HIS A 799 -48.56 7.13 -29.95
C HIS A 799 -49.29 8.46 -30.07
N LEU A 800 -49.84 8.97 -28.96
CA LEU A 800 -50.56 10.24 -28.94
C LEU A 800 -49.65 11.40 -29.36
N VAL A 801 -48.40 11.40 -28.92
CA VAL A 801 -47.51 12.57 -29.08
C VAL A 801 -46.42 12.39 -30.13
N ALA A 802 -46.02 11.16 -30.46
CA ALA A 802 -44.94 10.88 -31.40
C ALA A 802 -45.28 11.33 -32.82
N SER A 803 -46.52 11.08 -33.29
CA SER A 803 -46.94 11.50 -34.63
C SER A 803 -46.86 13.01 -34.82
N SER A 804 -47.15 13.77 -33.76
CA SER A 804 -47.08 15.23 -33.79
C SER A 804 -45.65 15.72 -33.61
N ALA A 805 -44.85 15.09 -32.75
CA ALA A 805 -43.43 15.43 -32.57
C ALA A 805 -42.57 15.12 -33.82
N GLU A 806 -43.02 14.20 -34.67
CA GLU A 806 -42.42 13.84 -35.96
C GLU A 806 -43.13 14.45 -37.16
N ALA A 807 -44.09 15.36 -36.92
CA ALA A 807 -44.85 15.97 -38.00
C ALA A 807 -43.90 16.67 -38.99
N ILE A 808 -44.19 16.47 -40.27
CA ILE A 808 -43.53 17.15 -41.38
C ILE A 808 -44.49 18.17 -41.99
N TYR A 809 -43.95 19.26 -42.51
CA TYR A 809 -44.71 20.28 -43.19
C TYR A 809 -44.12 20.59 -44.56
N ARG A 810 -44.94 21.17 -45.44
CA ARG A 810 -44.52 21.65 -46.75
C ARG A 810 -44.54 23.18 -46.72
N PRO A 811 -43.35 23.83 -46.73
CA PRO A 811 -43.28 25.30 -46.75
C PRO A 811 -43.98 25.90 -47.97
N ASP A 812 -43.96 25.20 -49.10
CA ASP A 812 -44.67 25.54 -50.33
C ASP A 812 -45.51 24.33 -50.80
N PRO A 813 -46.86 24.42 -50.82
CA PRO A 813 -47.74 23.36 -51.31
C PRO A 813 -47.49 22.96 -52.77
N GLU A 814 -46.85 23.82 -53.57
CA GLU A 814 -46.54 23.58 -54.98
C GLU A 814 -45.17 22.91 -55.20
N MET A 815 -44.34 22.79 -54.15
CA MET A 815 -43.04 22.11 -54.20
C MET A 815 -43.06 20.74 -53.51
N SER A 816 -42.12 19.87 -53.89
CA SER A 816 -42.00 18.50 -53.35
C SER A 816 -41.20 18.40 -52.05
N VAL A 817 -40.67 19.52 -51.54
CA VAL A 817 -39.77 19.53 -50.37
C VAL A 817 -40.59 19.47 -49.09
N GLU A 818 -40.36 18.43 -48.31
CA GLU A 818 -40.92 18.22 -46.97
C GLU A 818 -39.84 18.55 -45.93
N ASN A 819 -40.19 19.34 -44.92
CA ASN A 819 -39.31 19.71 -43.82
C ASN A 819 -39.92 19.22 -42.50
N GLU A 820 -39.07 18.90 -41.52
CA GLU A 820 -39.52 18.58 -40.16
C GLU A 820 -40.12 19.82 -39.49
N LEU A 821 -41.17 19.64 -38.68
CA LEU A 821 -41.79 20.72 -37.92
C LEU A 821 -40.98 21.11 -36.66
N TYR A 822 -40.13 20.20 -36.19
CA TYR A 822 -39.29 20.34 -35.01
C TYR A 822 -37.80 20.00 -35.26
N PRO A 823 -37.14 20.62 -36.25
CA PRO A 823 -35.75 20.33 -36.57
C PRO A 823 -34.83 20.84 -35.46
N GLN A 824 -33.75 20.09 -35.19
CA GLN A 824 -32.84 20.38 -34.06
C GLN A 824 -32.22 21.80 -34.11
N ALA A 825 -32.01 22.36 -35.31
CA ALA A 825 -31.40 23.68 -35.48
C ALA A 825 -32.39 24.85 -35.34
N GLU A 826 -33.65 24.67 -35.75
CA GLU A 826 -34.60 25.79 -35.90
C GLU A 826 -35.75 25.74 -34.87
N ASN A 827 -36.15 24.56 -34.40
CA ASN A 827 -37.19 24.37 -33.38
C ASN A 827 -37.06 23.01 -32.68
N PRO A 828 -36.00 22.76 -31.90
CA PRO A 828 -35.81 21.48 -31.23
C PRO A 828 -36.98 21.13 -30.31
N SER A 829 -37.35 19.84 -30.25
CA SER A 829 -38.40 19.32 -29.37
C SER A 829 -37.82 18.43 -28.28
N PRO A 830 -38.13 18.67 -26.99
CA PRO A 830 -37.67 17.83 -25.88
C PRO A 830 -38.54 16.57 -25.66
N VAL A 831 -39.62 16.39 -26.42
CA VAL A 831 -40.67 15.38 -26.16
C VAL A 831 -40.09 13.97 -26.09
N PHE A 832 -39.28 13.54 -27.05
CA PHE A 832 -38.73 12.18 -27.07
C PHE A 832 -37.76 11.92 -25.93
N GLU A 833 -36.87 12.87 -25.63
CA GLU A 833 -35.96 12.75 -24.50
C GLU A 833 -36.76 12.57 -23.20
N LEU A 834 -37.73 13.46 -22.94
CA LEU A 834 -38.58 13.40 -21.74
C LEU A 834 -39.37 12.10 -21.66
N LEU A 835 -39.94 11.63 -22.77
CA LEU A 835 -40.64 10.34 -22.84
C LEU A 835 -39.73 9.17 -22.47
N HIS A 836 -38.52 9.10 -23.02
CA HIS A 836 -37.57 8.03 -22.67
C HIS A 836 -37.18 8.07 -21.19
N ARG A 837 -37.02 9.26 -20.61
CA ARG A 837 -36.74 9.43 -19.17
C ARG A 837 -37.91 8.97 -18.30
N ILE A 838 -39.14 9.38 -18.66
CA ILE A 838 -40.39 8.96 -17.99
C ILE A 838 -40.56 7.43 -18.09
N TYR A 839 -40.38 6.87 -19.28
CA TYR A 839 -40.43 5.43 -19.50
C TYR A 839 -39.43 4.67 -18.63
N THR A 840 -38.22 5.21 -18.50
CA THR A 840 -37.16 4.58 -17.71
C THR A 840 -37.42 4.61 -16.21
N ILE A 841 -37.97 5.71 -15.67
CA ILE A 841 -38.23 5.82 -14.23
C ILE A 841 -39.41 4.95 -13.75
N HIS A 842 -40.29 4.53 -14.66
CA HIS A 842 -41.36 3.55 -14.39
C HIS A 842 -40.90 2.09 -14.49
N ALA A 843 -39.71 1.84 -15.03
CA ALA A 843 -39.21 0.48 -15.19
C ALA A 843 -38.92 -0.23 -13.85
N SER A 844 -38.99 -1.55 -13.85
CA SER A 844 -38.70 -2.40 -12.69
C SER A 844 -37.85 -3.62 -13.07
N GLY A 845 -37.05 -4.12 -12.13
CA GLY A 845 -36.16 -5.27 -12.34
C GLY A 845 -35.01 -4.96 -13.30
N THR A 846 -34.74 -5.88 -14.24
CA THR A 846 -33.67 -5.71 -15.24
C THR A 846 -34.11 -4.81 -16.40
N VAL A 847 -33.31 -3.79 -16.72
CA VAL A 847 -33.56 -2.91 -17.89
C VAL A 847 -32.53 -3.18 -18.98
N LYS A 848 -32.98 -3.31 -20.23
CA LYS A 848 -32.15 -3.72 -21.36
C LYS A 848 -31.91 -2.56 -22.33
N PHE A 849 -30.65 -2.24 -22.57
CA PHE A 849 -30.21 -1.26 -23.56
C PHE A 849 -29.66 -1.97 -24.79
N TRP A 850 -30.07 -1.54 -25.99
CA TRP A 850 -29.64 -2.15 -27.25
C TRP A 850 -28.88 -1.10 -28.07
N VAL A 851 -27.58 -1.32 -28.27
CA VAL A 851 -26.70 -0.33 -28.93
C VAL A 851 -25.86 -0.99 -30.02
N ARG A 852 -25.47 -0.23 -31.05
CA ARG A 852 -24.49 -0.70 -32.04
C ARG A 852 -23.06 -0.54 -31.53
N ASP A 853 -22.76 0.64 -31.00
CA ASP A 853 -21.42 1.12 -30.71
C ASP A 853 -21.43 2.15 -29.55
N GLU A 854 -20.27 2.73 -29.26
CA GLU A 854 -20.08 3.73 -28.23
C GLU A 854 -20.92 5.02 -28.42
N ASN A 855 -21.20 5.44 -29.65
CA ASN A 855 -21.98 6.66 -29.93
C ASN A 855 -23.47 6.44 -29.63
N ASP A 856 -23.98 5.26 -29.95
CA ASP A 856 -25.33 4.85 -29.57
C ASP A 856 -25.49 4.88 -28.05
N MET A 857 -24.48 4.39 -27.30
CA MET A 857 -24.49 4.45 -25.84
C MET A 857 -24.43 5.89 -25.31
N LEU A 858 -23.60 6.75 -25.92
CA LEU A 858 -23.53 8.19 -25.57
C LEU A 858 -24.88 8.90 -25.75
N SER A 859 -25.64 8.57 -26.81
CA SER A 859 -26.97 9.15 -27.03
C SER A 859 -28.03 8.68 -26.02
N LEU A 860 -27.77 7.57 -25.32
CA LEU A 860 -28.65 6.99 -24.31
C LEU A 860 -28.18 7.24 -22.86
N LEU A 861 -27.25 8.17 -22.63
CA LEU A 861 -26.74 8.45 -21.28
C LEU A 861 -27.81 8.96 -20.31
N SER A 862 -28.74 9.82 -20.74
CA SER A 862 -29.79 10.33 -19.83
C SER A 862 -30.74 9.21 -19.37
N PRO A 863 -31.30 8.37 -20.27
CA PRO A 863 -32.04 7.18 -19.83
C PRO A 863 -31.19 6.21 -19.02
N LEU A 864 -29.91 5.99 -19.36
CA LEU A 864 -29.03 5.12 -18.59
C LEU A 864 -28.84 5.65 -17.15
N GLN A 865 -28.64 6.95 -17.00
CA GLN A 865 -28.54 7.60 -15.69
C GLN A 865 -29.83 7.45 -14.90
N ASP A 866 -30.99 7.66 -15.53
CA ASP A 866 -32.29 7.51 -14.88
C ASP A 866 -32.51 6.06 -14.40
N ALA A 867 -32.13 5.05 -15.20
CA ALA A 867 -32.21 3.64 -14.82
C ALA A 867 -31.25 3.29 -13.67
N MET A 868 -29.99 3.68 -13.78
CA MET A 868 -28.93 3.21 -12.89
C MET A 868 -28.84 4.01 -11.59
N LEU A 869 -29.07 5.33 -11.63
CA LEU A 869 -28.82 6.26 -10.53
C LEU A 869 -30.12 6.72 -9.81
N TYR A 870 -31.19 7.01 -10.56
CA TYR A 870 -32.42 7.58 -9.99
C TYR A 870 -33.50 6.54 -9.69
N ASN A 871 -33.68 5.53 -10.55
CA ASN A 871 -34.74 4.53 -10.39
C ASN A 871 -34.36 3.44 -9.38
N LYS A 872 -35.02 3.45 -8.21
CA LYS A 872 -34.77 2.49 -7.12
C LYS A 872 -35.31 1.07 -7.39
N ASN A 873 -36.23 0.91 -8.35
CA ASN A 873 -36.86 -0.37 -8.70
C ASN A 873 -36.05 -1.18 -9.72
N VAL A 874 -35.06 -0.56 -10.37
CA VAL A 874 -34.14 -1.25 -11.27
C VAL A 874 -33.09 -1.99 -10.45
N THR A 875 -32.97 -3.30 -10.68
CA THR A 875 -32.00 -4.18 -9.99
C THR A 875 -30.67 -4.25 -10.71
N ASP A 876 -30.69 -4.23 -12.04
CA ASP A 876 -29.52 -4.37 -12.90
C ASP A 876 -29.81 -3.89 -14.32
N VAL A 877 -28.75 -3.59 -15.08
CA VAL A 877 -28.82 -3.13 -16.47
C VAL A 877 -28.03 -4.06 -17.39
N GLU A 878 -28.68 -4.54 -18.45
CA GLU A 878 -28.03 -5.31 -19.51
C GLU A 878 -27.86 -4.45 -20.77
N VAL A 879 -26.65 -4.37 -21.29
CA VAL A 879 -26.34 -3.61 -22.51
C VAL A 879 -25.94 -4.58 -23.62
N PHE A 880 -26.84 -4.79 -24.57
CA PHE A 880 -26.62 -5.64 -25.74
C PHE A 880 -25.94 -4.85 -26.86
N VAL A 881 -24.76 -5.30 -27.27
CA VAL A 881 -23.96 -4.65 -28.31
C VAL A 881 -24.02 -5.46 -29.61
N LEU A 882 -24.37 -4.78 -30.70
CA LEU A 882 -24.44 -5.41 -32.02
C LEU A 882 -23.07 -5.84 -32.54
N GLU A 883 -22.08 -4.95 -32.45
CA GLU A 883 -20.72 -5.23 -32.90
C GLU A 883 -19.89 -5.76 -31.74
N LYS A 884 -19.59 -7.06 -31.72
CA LYS A 884 -18.76 -7.68 -30.65
C LYS A 884 -17.41 -6.96 -30.46
N SER A 885 -16.82 -6.41 -31.52
CA SER A 885 -15.57 -5.63 -31.46
C SER A 885 -15.70 -4.28 -30.74
N LYS A 886 -16.91 -3.82 -30.45
CA LYS A 886 -17.21 -2.54 -29.79
C LYS A 886 -17.58 -2.69 -28.31
N MET A 887 -17.67 -3.91 -27.79
CA MET A 887 -18.09 -4.16 -26.40
C MET A 887 -17.21 -3.44 -25.38
N ASP A 888 -15.89 -3.50 -25.52
CA ASP A 888 -14.96 -2.82 -24.60
C ASP A 888 -15.11 -1.28 -24.64
N ALA A 889 -15.39 -0.73 -25.83
CA ALA A 889 -15.61 0.71 -25.99
C ALA A 889 -16.92 1.15 -25.33
N VAL A 890 -17.98 0.35 -25.47
CA VAL A 890 -19.27 0.57 -24.80
C VAL A 890 -19.12 0.45 -23.29
N ASP A 891 -18.43 -0.59 -22.79
CA ASP A 891 -18.18 -0.76 -21.36
C ASP A 891 -17.39 0.43 -20.81
N SER A 892 -16.35 0.90 -21.51
CA SER A 892 -15.59 2.09 -21.10
C SER A 892 -16.46 3.35 -20.99
N VAL A 893 -17.46 3.54 -21.85
CA VAL A 893 -18.42 4.67 -21.74
C VAL A 893 -19.26 4.53 -20.47
N ILE A 894 -19.74 3.31 -20.18
CA ILE A 894 -20.55 3.04 -18.99
C ILE A 894 -19.73 3.24 -17.72
N GLN A 895 -18.51 2.70 -17.64
CA GLN A 895 -17.63 2.86 -16.47
C GLN A 895 -17.26 4.33 -16.23
N SER A 896 -16.98 5.09 -17.30
CA SER A 896 -16.74 6.53 -17.19
C SER A 896 -17.97 7.26 -16.65
N ALA A 897 -19.16 6.94 -17.15
CA ALA A 897 -20.40 7.54 -16.68
C ALA A 897 -20.70 7.18 -15.22
N VAL A 898 -20.47 5.93 -14.81
CA VAL A 898 -20.62 5.46 -13.42
C VAL A 898 -19.68 6.22 -12.48
N ALA A 899 -18.41 6.40 -12.84
CA ALA A 899 -17.44 7.17 -12.05
C ALA A 899 -17.82 8.65 -11.94
N ASP A 900 -18.35 9.24 -13.01
CA ASP A 900 -18.87 10.61 -12.98
C ASP A 900 -20.10 10.72 -12.07
N TRP A 901 -21.01 9.75 -12.14
CA TRP A 901 -22.23 9.73 -11.33
C TRP A 901 -21.99 9.42 -9.86
N SER A 902 -21.00 8.59 -9.53
CA SER A 902 -20.64 8.29 -8.14
C SER A 902 -20.13 9.54 -7.41
N SER A 903 -19.37 10.40 -8.11
CA SER A 903 -18.79 11.64 -7.59
C SER A 903 -19.67 12.90 -7.77
N SER A 904 -20.77 12.82 -8.51
CA SER A 904 -21.66 13.97 -8.77
C SER A 904 -23.14 13.76 -8.41
N GLY A 905 -23.55 12.53 -8.12
CA GLY A 905 -24.92 12.19 -7.75
C GLY A 905 -25.34 12.83 -6.42
N CYS A 906 -26.57 13.33 -6.32
CA CYS A 906 -27.10 13.92 -5.08
C CYS A 906 -27.74 12.83 -4.19
N PRO A 907 -27.18 12.51 -3.00
CA PRO A 907 -27.66 11.44 -2.13
C PRO A 907 -29.10 11.62 -1.60
N LYS A 908 -29.70 12.80 -1.77
CA LYS A 908 -31.09 13.07 -1.37
C LYS A 908 -32.13 12.50 -2.33
N VAL A 909 -31.78 12.38 -3.61
CA VAL A 909 -32.71 11.99 -4.69
C VAL A 909 -32.23 10.77 -5.46
N THR A 910 -30.93 10.48 -5.45
CA THR A 910 -30.36 9.26 -6.02
C THR A 910 -30.44 8.09 -5.04
N ARG A 911 -30.16 6.90 -5.55
CA ARG A 911 -29.84 5.75 -4.70
C ARG A 911 -28.43 5.87 -4.09
N GLU A 912 -28.16 5.08 -3.05
CA GLU A 912 -26.85 5.01 -2.37
C GLU A 912 -25.80 4.28 -3.22
N ILE A 913 -26.23 3.27 -4.00
CA ILE A 913 -25.34 2.44 -4.84
C ILE A 913 -25.92 2.36 -6.25
N ILE A 914 -25.15 2.78 -7.24
CA ILE A 914 -25.52 2.75 -8.66
C ILE A 914 -25.79 1.30 -9.09
N ALA A 915 -26.88 1.08 -9.83
CA ALA A 915 -27.24 -0.27 -10.30
C ALA A 915 -26.05 -0.93 -11.03
N PRO A 916 -25.81 -2.24 -10.83
CA PRO A 916 -24.83 -2.98 -11.62
C PRO A 916 -25.22 -3.00 -13.10
N SER A 917 -24.21 -3.10 -13.97
CA SER A 917 -24.38 -3.20 -15.42
C SER A 917 -23.55 -4.34 -16.01
N LYS A 918 -24.03 -4.95 -17.10
CA LYS A 918 -23.29 -5.96 -17.87
C LYS A 918 -23.36 -5.66 -19.36
N VAL A 919 -22.22 -5.74 -20.03
CA VAL A 919 -22.14 -5.61 -21.50
C VAL A 919 -22.14 -7.01 -22.12
N LEU A 920 -23.13 -7.28 -22.95
CA LEU A 920 -23.39 -8.60 -23.52
C LEU A 920 -23.40 -8.53 -25.05
N PRO A 921 -22.96 -9.60 -25.75
CA PRO A 921 -23.17 -9.70 -27.18
C PRO A 921 -24.67 -9.85 -27.47
N LEU A 922 -25.12 -9.36 -28.62
CA LEU A 922 -26.49 -9.57 -29.06
C LEU A 922 -26.83 -11.09 -29.11
N PRO A 923 -27.99 -11.53 -28.57
CA PRO A 923 -28.36 -12.96 -28.53
C PRO A 923 -28.40 -13.61 -29.92
N GLU A 924 -27.86 -14.83 -30.06
CA GLU A 924 -27.69 -15.52 -31.36
C GLU A 924 -29.02 -16.04 -31.96
N ASP A 925 -30.09 -16.14 -31.17
CA ASP A 925 -31.37 -16.73 -31.60
C ASP A 925 -32.24 -15.82 -32.47
N VAL A 926 -31.74 -14.64 -32.86
CA VAL A 926 -32.59 -13.65 -33.52
C VAL A 926 -32.31 -13.59 -35.03
N GLY A 927 -33.23 -14.17 -35.82
CA GLY A 927 -33.61 -13.67 -37.16
C GLY A 927 -33.60 -14.67 -38.33
N LYS A 928 -34.74 -15.31 -38.64
CA LYS A 928 -35.01 -15.94 -39.96
C LYS A 928 -35.87 -15.10 -40.92
N ARG A 929 -36.24 -13.86 -40.57
CA ARG A 929 -36.95 -12.95 -41.47
C ARG A 929 -36.34 -11.55 -41.42
N SER A 930 -36.28 -10.91 -42.58
CA SER A 930 -35.85 -9.51 -42.75
C SER A 930 -36.63 -8.61 -41.78
N PRO A 931 -35.95 -7.89 -40.86
CA PRO A 931 -36.60 -6.96 -39.92
C PRO A 931 -37.43 -5.90 -40.64
N HIS A 932 -37.01 -5.49 -41.84
CA HIS A 932 -37.61 -4.40 -42.59
C HIS A 932 -39.06 -4.64 -43.03
N SER A 933 -39.46 -5.87 -43.34
CA SER A 933 -40.83 -6.16 -43.80
C SER A 933 -41.81 -6.34 -42.65
N ALA A 934 -41.37 -7.00 -41.56
CA ALA A 934 -42.19 -7.22 -40.37
C ALA A 934 -42.45 -5.90 -39.61
N VAL A 935 -41.39 -5.11 -39.40
CA VAL A 935 -41.50 -3.78 -38.76
C VAL A 935 -42.40 -2.86 -39.57
N ARG A 936 -42.37 -2.90 -40.91
CA ARG A 936 -43.24 -2.07 -41.75
C ARG A 936 -44.73 -2.46 -41.68
N GLU A 937 -45.05 -3.75 -41.66
CA GLU A 937 -46.44 -4.23 -41.46
C GLU A 937 -46.94 -3.95 -40.05
N GLU A 938 -46.08 -4.09 -39.05
CA GLU A 938 -46.38 -3.81 -37.64
C GLU A 938 -46.60 -2.32 -37.39
N ILE A 939 -45.77 -1.44 -37.98
CA ILE A 939 -45.97 0.02 -38.01
C ILE A 939 -47.34 0.35 -38.61
N ILE A 940 -47.67 -0.16 -39.80
CA ILE A 940 -48.95 0.13 -40.47
C ILE A 940 -50.15 -0.34 -39.63
N ASN A 941 -50.06 -1.55 -39.03
CA ASN A 941 -51.11 -2.06 -38.16
C ASN A 941 -51.17 -1.33 -36.80
N HIS A 942 -50.06 -0.87 -36.24
CA HIS A 942 -50.01 -0.11 -34.98
C HIS A 942 -50.60 1.29 -35.14
N TYR A 943 -50.21 2.02 -36.19
CA TYR A 943 -50.75 3.35 -36.52
C TYR A 943 -52.26 3.35 -36.77
N THR A 944 -52.83 2.22 -37.18
CA THR A 944 -54.27 2.10 -37.50
C THR A 944 -55.11 1.47 -36.39
N SER A 945 -54.50 0.94 -35.31
CA SER A 945 -55.22 0.20 -34.26
C SER A 945 -54.98 0.70 -32.82
N TRP A 946 -54.15 1.72 -32.61
CA TRP A 946 -53.92 2.29 -31.28
C TRP A 946 -55.22 2.83 -30.65
N GLU A 947 -56.12 3.43 -31.44
CA GLU A 947 -57.43 3.89 -30.97
C GLU A 947 -58.32 2.77 -30.39
N ALA A 948 -58.19 1.56 -30.94
CA ALA A 948 -58.94 0.38 -30.49
C ALA A 948 -58.34 -0.24 -29.21
N ARG A 949 -57.01 -0.18 -29.05
CA ARG A 949 -56.33 -0.54 -27.79
C ARG A 949 -56.66 0.47 -26.68
N TRP A 950 -56.69 1.74 -27.04
CA TRP A 950 -57.11 2.86 -26.20
C TRP A 950 -58.58 2.78 -25.76
N ALA A 951 -59.46 2.15 -26.54
CA ALA A 951 -60.87 1.95 -26.20
C ALA A 951 -61.13 0.73 -25.27
N ASN A 952 -60.17 -0.18 -25.14
CA ASN A 952 -60.30 -1.44 -24.39
C ASN A 952 -59.55 -1.46 -23.04
N MET A 953 -58.92 -0.35 -22.64
CA MET A 953 -58.31 -0.21 -21.31
C MET A 953 -59.43 0.03 -20.28
N GLU A 954 -59.61 -0.92 -19.36
CA GLU A 954 -60.47 -0.72 -18.19
C GLU A 954 -59.80 0.26 -17.22
N ILE A 955 -60.60 1.19 -16.69
CA ILE A 955 -60.23 2.28 -15.78
C ILE A 955 -59.70 1.76 -14.45
#